data_AF-A0A5S4HKE1-F1
#
_entry.id   AF-A0A5S4HKE1-F1
#
_cell.length_a   1.000
_cell.length_b   1.000
_cell.length_c   1.000
_cell.angle_alpha   90.00
_cell.angle_beta   90.00
_cell.angle_gamma   90.00
#
_symmetry.space_group_name_H-M   'P 1'
#
loop_
_entity.id
_entity.type
_entity.pdbx_description
1 polymer ?
#
loop_
_entity_poly.entity_id
_entity_poly.type
_entity_poly.pdbx_seq_one_letter_code
_entity_poly.pdbx_strand_id
1 'polypeptide(L)'
;MPSGAGSGGGLDGTVMNGKRLLDRASEKYGPARLGHFAMTQLLLGVGLLMIWPFVFGGIVDEATATRHAAKGEGVPGTFTAHSEVCGKGGCNWYGPYTTGDFFQLTLERVELRGDGGRSIQVGDSVPALYVGSGDFVHMRGGSPEWGEPLGAGVLGVFTGGLGTLLICMVLWGVYWTRAAPASRRRAAREREGSALRRLADRDRWVWSARPGSSAIEVKIARSWERTLAGAVGMLSLAASLLAFGLLWDEFNKEITLAELVAASWAPVFAIVVAGVAVQTLRLVLARPRMWATDDELVIWDALLLWKVLRIPRTEIASIHYGDGPRRRDEEHSAQLTPFREELNLVLRMREGVSLPARRLRWGNWFWVLLTLRDLDPQTRMPQRGFLFRQLCLRVKDPRRVAADLDRWLAEDGTSPSEAVPVDHPHDGTVRTHRGVGAARVKIKGRLPQPVLAEFAHEGPGTLRAWLRRTEFGRGTPVMVSGPGGSPATTVLDDRLVSDKELTKRYLHVEADGPWTVTISGPERARGFTRSATGTGPEVLSYQGPAGIAVVTCPGGQPHRVYLHGPDLAVLHRCDPVVSAYAPSPAPGDESPPSRSTFAVPAHAVLQVRTAEADWRIDVTPLEQADVDDITVPPTGHVRPFEHSLTGARPAVVRYLGPRGPVLFRSGDGFGLLLLDAALTPVRTLALPDGDTEIRLRSHSLLQVTGGHGTWSLKEAHTRPSPH
;
A
#
# COMPACT_ATOMS: atom_id res chain seq x y z
N MET A 1 2.25 -39.76 69.34
CA MET A 1 2.37 -41.08 68.67
C MET A 1 1.15 -41.26 67.78
N PRO A 2 1.24 -41.79 66.54
CA PRO A 2 2.42 -42.07 65.70
C PRO A 2 2.60 -40.98 64.60
N SER A 3 3.79 -40.46 64.28
CA SER A 3 4.95 -41.03 63.56
C SER A 3 4.83 -40.99 62.03
N GLY A 4 5.69 -40.20 61.38
CA GLY A 4 5.87 -40.20 59.92
C GLY A 4 6.87 -39.13 59.46
N ALA A 5 8.16 -39.38 59.73
CA ALA A 5 9.29 -38.59 59.24
C ALA A 5 9.77 -39.08 57.87
N GLY A 6 10.37 -38.17 57.08
CA GLY A 6 11.16 -38.45 55.87
C GLY A 6 11.31 -37.16 55.04
N SER A 7 12.32 -36.30 55.25
CA SER A 7 13.73 -36.43 54.84
C SER A 7 13.96 -36.56 53.33
N GLY A 8 14.42 -35.47 52.72
CA GLY A 8 15.70 -35.49 51.98
C GLY A 8 15.67 -35.53 50.45
N GLY A 9 16.26 -34.48 49.85
CA GLY A 9 17.23 -34.63 48.76
C GLY A 9 16.70 -34.57 47.32
N GLY A 10 17.17 -33.58 46.55
CA GLY A 10 17.00 -33.57 45.10
C GLY A 10 17.29 -32.23 44.43
N LEU A 11 18.48 -31.65 44.64
CA LEU A 11 19.01 -30.60 43.78
C LEU A 11 19.41 -31.24 42.44
N ASP A 12 18.47 -31.35 41.51
CA ASP A 12 18.77 -31.72 40.12
C ASP A 12 19.29 -30.50 39.37
N GLY A 13 20.62 -30.40 39.35
CA GLY A 13 21.37 -29.54 38.45
C GLY A 13 21.07 -29.94 37.01
N THR A 14 20.30 -29.09 36.32
CA THR A 14 20.09 -29.15 34.88
C THR A 14 21.37 -28.69 34.18
N VAL A 15 22.34 -29.60 34.06
CA VAL A 15 23.47 -29.44 33.16
C VAL A 15 22.92 -29.48 31.73
N MET A 16 22.63 -28.30 31.18
CA MET A 16 22.29 -28.12 29.78
C MET A 16 23.45 -28.63 28.92
N ASN A 17 23.23 -29.80 28.33
CA ASN A 17 24.16 -30.52 27.48
C ASN A 17 24.40 -29.73 26.17
N GLY A 18 25.42 -28.86 26.17
CA GLY A 18 25.75 -27.94 25.06
C GLY A 18 26.01 -28.61 23.70
N LYS A 19 26.28 -29.93 23.68
CA LYS A 19 26.42 -30.70 22.43
C LYS A 19 25.13 -30.79 21.62
N ARG A 20 23.94 -30.87 22.25
CA ARG A 20 22.66 -30.93 21.51
C ARG A 20 22.26 -29.61 20.86
N LEU A 21 22.81 -28.48 21.32
CA LEU A 21 22.59 -27.16 20.71
C LEU A 21 23.48 -26.94 19.49
N LEU A 22 24.72 -27.42 19.51
CA LEU A 22 25.64 -27.40 18.38
C LEU A 22 25.20 -28.35 17.25
N ASP A 23 24.69 -29.54 17.58
CA ASP A 23 24.16 -30.46 16.56
C ASP A 23 22.86 -29.95 15.93
N ARG A 24 21.97 -29.29 16.69
CA ARG A 24 20.78 -28.63 16.12
C ARG A 24 21.14 -27.41 15.27
N ALA A 25 22.22 -26.71 15.60
CA ALA A 25 22.70 -25.61 14.77
C ALA A 25 23.30 -26.15 13.46
N SER A 26 24.16 -27.16 13.52
CA SER A 26 24.78 -27.74 12.31
C SER A 26 23.75 -28.35 11.36
N GLU A 27 22.70 -29.01 11.88
CA GLU A 27 21.62 -29.58 11.08
C GLU A 27 20.70 -28.48 10.47
N LYS A 28 20.57 -27.33 11.13
CA LYS A 28 19.79 -26.19 10.61
C LYS A 28 20.55 -25.39 9.54
N TYR A 29 21.89 -25.42 9.55
CA TYR A 29 22.80 -24.65 8.68
C TYR A 29 23.67 -25.49 7.72
N GLY A 30 23.42 -26.79 7.56
CA GLY A 30 24.24 -27.67 6.71
C GLY A 30 24.36 -27.23 5.22
N PRO A 31 25.44 -27.64 4.52
CA PRO A 31 25.79 -27.19 3.15
C PRO A 31 24.70 -27.46 2.10
N ALA A 32 23.85 -28.46 2.31
CA ALA A 32 22.67 -28.72 1.45
C ALA A 32 21.65 -27.57 1.45
N ARG A 33 21.61 -26.73 2.50
CA ARG A 33 20.76 -25.52 2.54
C ARG A 33 21.45 -24.26 2.00
N LEU A 34 22.77 -24.23 1.91
CA LEU A 34 23.51 -23.09 1.36
C LEU A 34 23.30 -22.91 -0.16
N GLY A 35 23.09 -24.01 -0.90
CA GLY A 35 22.72 -24.00 -2.32
C GLY A 35 21.32 -23.46 -2.64
N HIS A 36 20.47 -23.28 -1.61
CA HIS A 36 19.10 -22.75 -1.76
C HIS A 36 19.02 -21.23 -1.61
N PHE A 37 20.13 -20.55 -1.33
CA PHE A 37 20.12 -19.08 -1.26
C PHE A 37 20.41 -18.50 -2.64
N ALA A 38 19.47 -17.72 -3.15
CA ALA A 38 19.62 -16.98 -4.41
C ALA A 38 20.89 -16.09 -4.42
N MET A 39 21.35 -15.64 -3.25
CA MET A 39 22.63 -14.93 -3.10
C MET A 39 23.82 -15.82 -3.46
N THR A 40 23.88 -17.05 -2.94
CA THR A 40 24.95 -18.00 -3.22
C THR A 40 24.95 -18.38 -4.70
N GLN A 41 23.77 -18.62 -5.28
CA GLN A 41 23.61 -18.90 -6.71
C GLN A 41 24.06 -17.72 -7.59
N LEU A 42 23.70 -16.49 -7.21
CA LEU A 42 24.15 -15.28 -7.89
C LEU A 42 25.67 -15.14 -7.80
N LEU A 43 26.25 -15.31 -6.61
CA LEU A 43 27.70 -15.22 -6.39
C LEU A 43 28.47 -16.29 -7.17
N LEU A 44 28.00 -17.54 -7.15
CA LEU A 44 28.57 -18.64 -7.95
C LEU A 44 28.44 -18.36 -9.44
N GLY A 45 27.27 -17.90 -9.89
CA GLY A 45 27.03 -17.60 -11.30
C GLY A 45 27.92 -16.46 -11.80
N VAL A 46 28.08 -15.42 -11.00
CA VAL A 46 29.01 -14.31 -11.23
C VAL A 46 30.45 -14.81 -11.27
N GLY A 47 30.88 -15.59 -10.28
CA GLY A 47 32.25 -16.13 -10.23
C GLY A 47 32.57 -16.98 -11.46
N LEU A 48 31.63 -17.85 -11.88
CA LEU A 48 31.77 -18.66 -13.09
C LEU A 48 31.84 -17.81 -14.36
N LEU A 49 31.03 -16.75 -14.47
CA LEU A 49 31.10 -15.81 -15.60
C LEU A 49 32.38 -14.96 -15.60
N MET A 50 33.00 -14.73 -14.44
CA MET A 50 34.29 -14.03 -14.37
C MET A 50 35.45 -14.94 -14.81
N ILE A 51 35.38 -16.23 -14.50
CA ILE A 51 36.38 -17.22 -14.92
C ILE A 51 36.25 -17.54 -16.42
N TRP A 52 35.03 -17.53 -16.93
CA TRP A 52 34.72 -17.93 -18.31
C TRP A 52 35.54 -17.21 -19.40
N PRO A 53 35.71 -15.87 -19.40
CA PRO A 53 36.50 -15.15 -20.39
C PRO A 53 37.98 -15.57 -20.44
N PHE A 54 38.58 -15.92 -19.30
CA PHE A 54 39.98 -16.37 -19.27
C PHE A 54 40.13 -17.75 -19.89
N VAL A 55 39.24 -18.67 -19.49
CA VAL A 55 39.21 -20.03 -20.05
C VAL A 55 38.95 -19.93 -21.56
N PHE A 56 37.96 -19.12 -21.96
CA PHE A 56 37.61 -18.89 -23.35
C PHE A 56 38.73 -18.22 -24.17
N GLY A 57 39.41 -17.22 -23.60
CA GLY A 57 40.56 -16.55 -24.23
C GLY A 57 41.67 -17.54 -24.55
N GLY A 58 42.11 -18.31 -23.54
CA GLY A 58 43.13 -19.34 -23.73
C GLY A 58 42.74 -20.37 -24.80
N ILE A 59 41.47 -20.82 -24.81
CA ILE A 59 40.97 -21.74 -25.85
C ILE A 59 41.04 -21.10 -27.24
N VAL A 60 40.64 -19.84 -27.38
CA VAL A 60 40.63 -19.15 -28.68
C VAL A 60 42.06 -19.02 -29.20
N ASP A 61 43.00 -18.63 -28.35
CA ASP A 61 44.40 -18.47 -28.74
C ASP A 61 45.02 -19.83 -29.14
N GLU A 62 44.80 -20.86 -28.33
CA GLU A 62 45.28 -22.23 -28.58
C GLU A 62 44.63 -22.86 -29.82
N ALA A 63 43.32 -22.70 -30.01
CA ALA A 63 42.61 -23.19 -31.19
C ALA A 63 43.02 -22.44 -32.47
N THR A 64 43.32 -21.15 -32.37
CA THR A 64 43.79 -20.34 -33.50
C THR A 64 45.20 -20.76 -33.89
N ALA A 65 46.10 -20.94 -32.92
CA ALA A 65 47.44 -21.48 -33.12
C ALA A 65 47.41 -22.90 -33.73
N THR A 66 46.56 -23.80 -33.21
CA THR A 66 46.39 -25.16 -33.74
C THR A 66 45.80 -25.14 -35.15
N ARG A 67 44.90 -24.20 -35.46
CA ARG A 67 44.35 -24.01 -36.80
C ARG A 67 45.40 -23.50 -37.80
N HIS A 68 46.27 -22.58 -37.38
CA HIS A 68 47.42 -22.16 -38.19
C HIS A 68 48.36 -23.34 -38.45
N ALA A 69 48.67 -24.13 -37.42
CA ALA A 69 49.45 -25.37 -37.57
C ALA A 69 48.84 -26.33 -38.60
N ALA A 70 47.53 -26.59 -38.50
CA ALA A 70 46.81 -27.49 -39.40
C ALA A 70 46.83 -27.03 -40.88
N LYS A 71 46.94 -25.73 -41.12
CA LYS A 71 47.11 -25.15 -42.46
C LYS A 71 48.57 -25.05 -42.90
N GLY A 72 49.52 -25.35 -42.02
CA GLY A 72 50.95 -25.11 -42.25
C GLY A 72 51.33 -23.63 -42.23
N GLU A 73 50.51 -22.78 -41.63
CA GLU A 73 50.77 -21.35 -41.43
C GLU A 73 51.59 -21.17 -40.14
N GLY A 74 52.67 -20.39 -40.18
CA GLY A 74 53.55 -20.13 -39.03
C GLY A 74 54.95 -19.68 -39.45
N VAL A 75 55.74 -19.17 -38.51
CA VAL A 75 57.16 -18.84 -38.77
C VAL A 75 57.97 -20.14 -38.66
N PRO A 76 58.75 -20.54 -39.68
CA PRO A 76 59.56 -21.75 -39.62
C PRO A 76 60.83 -21.58 -38.77
N GLY A 77 61.24 -22.65 -38.10
CA GLY A 77 62.43 -22.67 -37.27
C GLY A 77 62.78 -24.08 -36.79
N THR A 78 63.69 -24.14 -35.82
CA THR A 78 64.22 -25.39 -35.28
C THR A 78 63.90 -25.47 -33.79
N PHE A 79 63.22 -26.55 -33.39
CA PHE A 79 63.01 -26.91 -31.98
C PHE A 79 64.07 -27.92 -31.55
N THR A 80 64.67 -27.72 -30.38
CA THR A 80 65.63 -28.67 -29.80
C THR A 80 65.06 -29.31 -28.55
N ALA A 81 64.88 -30.63 -28.55
CA ALA A 81 64.33 -31.34 -27.40
C ALA A 81 65.29 -31.32 -26.21
N HIS A 82 64.86 -30.77 -25.06
CA HIS A 82 65.71 -30.65 -23.86
C HIS A 82 65.23 -31.56 -22.73
N SER A 83 63.92 -31.68 -22.53
CA SER A 83 63.34 -32.53 -21.49
C SER A 83 62.04 -33.18 -21.96
N GLU A 84 61.81 -34.42 -21.52
CA GLU A 84 60.57 -35.17 -21.74
C GLU A 84 59.78 -35.26 -20.43
N VAL A 85 58.47 -35.04 -20.49
CA VAL A 85 57.57 -35.22 -19.35
C VAL A 85 56.46 -36.18 -19.75
N CYS A 86 56.43 -37.37 -19.14
CA CYS A 86 55.44 -38.40 -19.43
C CYS A 86 54.30 -38.41 -18.40
N GLY A 87 53.07 -38.39 -18.91
CA GLY A 87 51.82 -38.51 -18.15
C GLY A 87 50.96 -39.68 -18.63
N LYS A 88 49.74 -39.79 -18.09
CA LYS A 88 48.78 -40.83 -18.50
C LYS A 88 48.33 -40.72 -19.97
N GLY A 89 48.58 -39.58 -20.62
CA GLY A 89 48.16 -39.29 -21.99
C GLY A 89 49.26 -39.39 -23.04
N GLY A 90 50.51 -39.68 -22.67
CA GLY A 90 51.67 -39.63 -23.57
C GLY A 90 52.85 -38.89 -22.93
N CYS A 91 53.89 -38.66 -23.72
CA CYS A 91 55.07 -37.90 -23.32
C CYS A 91 55.14 -36.60 -24.14
N ASN A 92 55.35 -35.48 -23.45
CA ASN A 92 55.47 -34.16 -24.07
C ASN A 92 56.92 -33.70 -24.02
N TRP A 93 57.40 -33.11 -25.12
CA TRP A 93 58.76 -32.63 -25.25
C TRP A 93 58.84 -31.12 -25.04
N TYR A 94 59.80 -30.68 -24.22
CA TYR A 94 60.04 -29.26 -23.96
C TYR A 94 61.47 -28.87 -24.32
N GLY A 95 61.65 -27.67 -24.84
CA GLY A 95 62.97 -27.17 -25.23
C GLY A 95 62.94 -25.80 -25.91
N PRO A 96 64.10 -25.26 -26.30
CA PRO A 96 64.15 -23.99 -27.00
C PRO A 96 63.73 -24.12 -28.47
N TYR A 97 63.09 -23.08 -28.99
CA TYR A 97 62.80 -22.90 -30.41
C TYR A 97 63.51 -21.67 -30.95
N THR A 98 64.18 -21.79 -32.09
CA THR A 98 64.88 -20.68 -32.76
C THR A 98 64.35 -20.50 -34.18
N THR A 99 63.93 -19.26 -34.53
CA THR A 99 63.48 -18.92 -35.89
C THR A 99 64.63 -18.99 -36.90
N GLY A 100 64.33 -19.43 -38.12
CA GLY A 100 65.32 -19.52 -39.21
C GLY A 100 65.59 -18.22 -39.97
N ASP A 101 64.87 -17.13 -39.64
CA ASP A 101 64.93 -15.86 -40.35
C ASP A 101 66.00 -14.88 -39.81
N PHE A 102 66.24 -13.79 -40.54
CA PHE A 102 67.18 -12.71 -40.18
C PHE A 102 66.98 -12.11 -38.78
N PHE A 103 65.78 -12.23 -38.20
CA PHE A 103 65.50 -11.89 -36.81
C PHE A 103 65.39 -13.19 -36.00
N GLN A 104 66.46 -13.55 -35.28
CA GLN A 104 66.48 -14.70 -34.38
C GLN A 104 65.64 -14.40 -33.14
N LEU A 105 64.40 -14.91 -33.13
CA LEU A 105 63.59 -15.02 -31.93
C LEU A 105 63.86 -16.40 -31.34
N THR A 106 64.35 -16.43 -30.10
CA THR A 106 64.49 -17.67 -29.34
C THR A 106 63.42 -17.70 -28.27
N LEU A 107 62.55 -18.70 -28.35
CA LEU A 107 61.55 -18.98 -27.30
C LEU A 107 62.11 -20.07 -26.41
N GLU A 108 62.30 -19.76 -25.13
CA GLU A 108 62.80 -20.70 -24.16
C GLU A 108 61.68 -21.59 -23.64
N ARG A 109 61.93 -22.90 -23.56
CA ARG A 109 61.07 -23.88 -22.88
C ARG A 109 59.64 -23.99 -23.45
N VAL A 110 59.53 -24.03 -24.77
CA VAL A 110 58.25 -24.31 -25.44
C VAL A 110 57.98 -25.80 -25.54
N GLU A 111 56.72 -26.20 -25.61
CA GLU A 111 56.29 -27.57 -25.87
C GLU A 111 56.28 -27.88 -27.37
N LEU A 112 56.75 -29.06 -27.78
CA LEU A 112 56.60 -29.54 -29.16
C LEU A 112 55.34 -30.39 -29.28
N ARG A 113 54.43 -29.98 -30.18
CA ARG A 113 53.19 -30.70 -30.51
C ARG A 113 53.20 -31.27 -31.93
N GLY A 114 52.38 -32.30 -32.15
CA GLY A 114 52.17 -32.91 -33.48
C GLY A 114 53.28 -33.87 -33.89
N ASP A 115 54.03 -34.43 -32.94
CA ASP A 115 55.10 -35.38 -33.22
C ASP A 115 54.59 -36.72 -33.77
N GLY A 116 53.30 -37.01 -33.60
CA GLY A 116 52.65 -38.25 -34.04
C GLY A 116 53.21 -39.49 -33.33
N GLY A 117 53.76 -39.33 -32.12
CA GLY A 117 54.42 -40.41 -31.39
C GLY A 117 55.75 -40.85 -31.99
N ARG A 118 56.41 -40.00 -32.78
CA ARG A 118 57.78 -40.25 -33.26
C ARG A 118 58.74 -40.29 -32.08
N SER A 119 59.69 -41.23 -32.10
CA SER A 119 60.75 -41.29 -31.09
C SER A 119 61.71 -40.11 -31.28
N ILE A 120 61.54 -39.07 -30.48
CA ILE A 120 62.47 -37.95 -30.34
C ILE A 120 63.38 -38.26 -29.15
N GLN A 121 64.66 -37.91 -29.22
CA GLN A 121 65.61 -38.03 -28.11
C GLN A 121 66.03 -36.65 -27.60
N VAL A 122 66.46 -36.57 -26.34
CA VAL A 122 67.05 -35.35 -25.78
C VAL A 122 68.27 -34.96 -26.61
N GLY A 123 68.31 -33.70 -27.07
CA GLY A 123 69.32 -33.15 -27.96
C GLY A 123 68.89 -33.12 -29.43
N ASP A 124 67.83 -33.83 -29.81
CA ASP A 124 67.36 -33.84 -31.20
C ASP A 124 66.82 -32.47 -31.61
N SER A 125 67.20 -32.05 -32.81
CA SER A 125 66.71 -30.84 -33.45
C SER A 125 65.70 -31.21 -34.53
N VAL A 126 64.46 -30.75 -34.40
CA VAL A 126 63.37 -31.02 -35.34
C VAL A 126 62.83 -29.73 -35.95
N PRO A 127 62.47 -29.73 -37.25
CA PRO A 127 61.85 -28.57 -37.87
C PRO A 127 60.45 -28.36 -37.30
N ALA A 128 60.19 -27.14 -36.81
CA ALA A 128 58.93 -26.76 -36.19
C ALA A 128 58.41 -25.43 -36.75
N LEU A 129 57.14 -25.15 -36.49
CA LEU A 129 56.43 -23.93 -36.87
C LEU A 129 56.01 -23.21 -35.57
N TYR A 130 56.43 -21.95 -35.43
CA TYR A 130 55.85 -21.04 -34.46
C TYR A 130 54.53 -20.51 -34.98
N VAL A 131 53.44 -20.91 -34.33
CA VAL A 131 52.06 -20.65 -34.76
C VAL A 131 51.40 -19.48 -34.01
N GLY A 132 52.22 -18.65 -33.36
CA GLY A 132 51.77 -17.49 -32.60
C GLY A 132 51.40 -17.77 -31.14
N SER A 133 51.70 -18.97 -30.61
CA SER A 133 51.57 -19.28 -29.18
C SER A 133 52.95 -19.25 -28.51
N GLY A 134 53.08 -18.52 -27.40
CA GLY A 134 54.32 -18.47 -26.62
C GLY A 134 54.68 -19.78 -25.91
N ASP A 135 53.72 -20.71 -25.76
CA ASP A 135 53.87 -21.89 -24.93
C ASP A 135 54.22 -23.16 -25.73
N PHE A 136 53.91 -23.19 -27.02
CA PHE A 136 54.15 -24.37 -27.84
C PHE A 136 54.49 -24.04 -29.30
N VAL A 137 55.20 -24.96 -29.92
CA VAL A 137 55.50 -24.99 -31.35
C VAL A 137 55.03 -26.30 -31.95
N HIS A 138 54.73 -26.29 -33.24
CA HIS A 138 54.17 -27.45 -33.92
C HIS A 138 55.19 -28.10 -34.85
N MET A 139 55.38 -29.41 -34.79
CA MET A 139 56.28 -30.12 -35.70
C MET A 139 55.83 -29.87 -37.15
N ARG A 140 56.77 -29.50 -38.04
CA ARG A 140 56.46 -29.18 -39.43
C ARG A 140 55.95 -30.43 -40.15
N GLY A 141 54.71 -30.39 -40.65
CA GLY A 141 54.03 -31.53 -41.27
C GLY A 141 53.46 -32.55 -40.28
N GLY A 142 53.49 -32.24 -38.98
CA GLY A 142 52.86 -33.01 -37.92
C GLY A 142 51.34 -32.92 -37.91
N SER A 143 50.66 -33.91 -37.32
CA SER A 143 49.19 -33.89 -37.17
C SER A 143 48.75 -32.91 -36.08
N PRO A 144 47.75 -32.05 -36.31
CA PRO A 144 47.29 -31.09 -35.31
C PRO A 144 46.66 -31.78 -34.10
N GLU A 145 47.15 -31.44 -32.91
CA GLU A 145 46.64 -31.98 -31.65
C GLU A 145 45.50 -31.11 -31.10
N TRP A 146 44.26 -31.57 -31.30
CA TRP A 146 43.06 -30.85 -30.84
C TRP A 146 42.61 -31.22 -29.42
N GLY A 147 43.28 -32.17 -28.76
CA GLY A 147 42.82 -32.77 -27.51
C GLY A 147 42.69 -31.78 -26.35
N GLU A 148 43.76 -31.04 -26.06
CA GLU A 148 43.76 -30.01 -25.02
C GLU A 148 42.80 -28.84 -25.29
N PRO A 149 42.79 -28.22 -26.49
CA PRO A 149 41.87 -27.12 -26.76
C PRO A 149 40.40 -27.56 -26.77
N LEU A 150 40.09 -28.82 -27.14
CA LEU A 150 38.74 -29.37 -27.01
C LEU A 150 38.34 -29.56 -25.53
N GLY A 151 39.24 -30.09 -24.70
CA GLY A 151 38.98 -30.28 -23.26
C GLY A 151 38.76 -28.96 -22.54
N ALA A 152 39.64 -27.98 -22.77
CA ALA A 152 39.46 -26.62 -22.29
C ALA A 152 38.15 -26.01 -22.83
N GLY A 153 37.88 -26.19 -24.13
CA GLY A 153 36.64 -25.82 -24.81
C GLY A 153 35.37 -26.23 -24.06
N VAL A 154 35.27 -27.51 -23.71
CA VAL A 154 34.16 -28.07 -22.94
C VAL A 154 34.06 -27.42 -21.55
N LEU A 155 35.18 -27.21 -20.86
CA LEU A 155 35.21 -26.54 -19.57
C LEU A 155 34.74 -25.07 -19.67
N GLY A 156 35.16 -24.36 -20.71
CA GLY A 156 34.72 -22.98 -20.99
C GLY A 156 33.21 -22.92 -21.23
N VAL A 157 32.67 -23.77 -22.12
CA VAL A 157 31.24 -23.85 -22.37
C VAL A 157 30.47 -24.21 -21.10
N PHE A 158 30.98 -25.15 -20.30
CA PHE A 158 30.35 -25.56 -19.06
C PHE A 158 30.33 -24.45 -18.01
N THR A 159 31.46 -23.77 -17.77
CA THR A 159 31.57 -22.67 -16.81
C THR A 159 30.71 -21.48 -17.21
N GLY A 160 30.78 -21.03 -18.46
CA GLY A 160 29.95 -19.94 -18.98
C GLY A 160 28.46 -20.29 -19.00
N GLY A 161 28.12 -21.50 -19.42
CA GLY A 161 26.74 -22.00 -19.46
C GLY A 161 26.12 -22.13 -18.08
N LEU A 162 26.83 -22.72 -17.11
CA LEU A 162 26.37 -22.85 -15.73
C LEU A 162 26.26 -21.48 -15.05
N GLY A 163 27.24 -20.59 -15.28
CA GLY A 163 27.21 -19.22 -14.76
C GLY A 163 25.98 -18.44 -15.23
N THR A 164 25.73 -18.49 -16.54
CA THR A 164 24.54 -17.89 -17.17
C THR A 164 23.25 -18.48 -16.64
N LEU A 165 23.17 -19.81 -16.51
CA LEU A 165 22.00 -20.51 -16.00
C LEU A 165 21.65 -20.06 -14.58
N LEU A 166 22.64 -20.01 -13.68
CA LEU A 166 22.44 -19.58 -12.30
C LEU A 166 21.93 -18.13 -12.21
N ILE A 167 22.51 -17.22 -13.00
CA ILE A 167 22.06 -15.82 -13.06
C ILE A 167 20.65 -15.72 -13.64
N CYS A 168 20.36 -16.45 -14.72
CA CYS A 168 19.03 -16.52 -15.33
C CYS A 168 17.98 -17.04 -14.36
N MET A 169 18.28 -18.07 -13.55
CA MET A 169 17.37 -18.57 -12.52
C MET A 169 17.03 -17.50 -11.48
N VAL A 170 18.03 -16.74 -11.02
CA VAL A 170 17.82 -15.62 -10.08
C VAL A 170 16.99 -14.51 -10.73
N LEU A 171 17.31 -14.10 -11.96
CA LEU A 171 16.59 -13.08 -12.71
C LEU A 171 15.15 -13.51 -13.05
N TRP A 172 14.93 -14.80 -13.32
CA TRP A 172 13.63 -15.40 -13.54
C TRP A 172 12.79 -15.32 -12.27
N GLY A 173 13.37 -15.68 -11.12
CA GLY A 173 12.76 -15.47 -9.81
C GLY A 173 12.33 -14.01 -9.59
N VAL A 174 13.21 -13.05 -9.89
CA VAL A 174 12.90 -11.61 -9.86
C VAL A 174 11.77 -11.25 -10.83
N TYR A 175 11.76 -11.82 -12.03
CA TYR A 175 10.70 -11.58 -13.02
C TYR A 175 9.33 -12.00 -12.50
N TRP A 176 9.22 -13.15 -11.84
CA TRP A 176 7.96 -13.67 -11.29
C TRP A 176 7.43 -12.92 -10.08
N THR A 177 8.29 -12.18 -9.38
CA THR A 177 7.83 -11.24 -8.32
C THR A 177 7.17 -9.97 -8.88
N ARG A 178 7.17 -9.75 -10.20
CA ARG A 178 6.50 -8.58 -10.78
C ARG A 178 5.00 -8.64 -10.53
N ALA A 179 4.48 -7.51 -10.07
CA ALA A 179 3.06 -7.33 -9.81
C ALA A 179 2.20 -7.72 -11.03
N ALA A 180 1.08 -8.39 -10.76
CA ALA A 180 0.14 -8.87 -11.77
C ALA A 180 -0.26 -7.75 -12.77
N PRO A 181 -0.57 -8.08 -14.04
CA PRO A 181 -0.98 -7.08 -15.03
C PRO A 181 -2.13 -6.16 -14.55
N ALA A 182 -3.06 -6.70 -13.76
CA ALA A 182 -4.18 -5.95 -13.20
C ALA A 182 -3.74 -4.84 -12.22
N SER A 183 -2.82 -5.12 -11.30
CA SER A 183 -2.30 -4.11 -10.37
C SER A 183 -1.45 -3.06 -11.10
N ARG A 184 -0.74 -3.47 -12.16
CA ARG A 184 -0.02 -2.53 -13.05
C ARG A 184 -0.97 -1.55 -13.74
N ARG A 185 -2.15 -2.00 -14.20
CA ARG A 185 -3.18 -1.12 -14.80
C ARG A 185 -3.74 -0.13 -13.77
N ARG A 186 -4.03 -0.58 -12.54
CA ARG A 186 -4.47 0.31 -11.44
C ARG A 186 -3.41 1.37 -11.11
N ALA A 187 -2.14 0.95 -10.98
CA ALA A 187 -1.03 1.85 -10.73
C ALA A 187 -0.73 2.81 -11.91
N ALA A 188 -1.13 2.46 -13.13
CA ALA A 188 -1.06 3.35 -14.29
C ALA A 188 -2.18 4.40 -14.28
N ARG A 189 -3.40 4.03 -13.88
CA ARG A 189 -4.49 5.01 -13.65
C ARG A 189 -4.15 6.01 -12.55
N GLU A 190 -3.49 5.57 -11.48
CA GLU A 190 -2.93 6.48 -10.48
C GLU A 190 -1.90 7.47 -11.07
N ARG A 191 -1.19 7.10 -12.16
CA ARG A 191 -0.13 7.93 -12.80
C ARG A 191 -0.63 9.08 -13.65
N GLU A 192 -1.90 9.11 -14.05
CA GLU A 192 -2.45 10.24 -14.80
C GLU A 192 -2.58 11.52 -13.96
N GLY A 193 -2.33 11.46 -12.64
CA GLY A 193 -2.06 12.64 -11.82
C GLY A 193 -0.64 13.18 -12.04
N SER A 194 -0.54 14.46 -12.42
CA SER A 194 0.68 15.13 -12.93
C SER A 194 1.98 14.79 -12.18
N ALA A 195 3.01 14.40 -12.94
CA ALA A 195 4.33 14.00 -12.45
C ALA A 195 5.04 15.12 -11.64
N LEU A 196 4.74 16.38 -11.95
CA LEU A 196 5.24 17.56 -11.24
C LEU A 196 4.72 17.65 -9.79
N ARG A 197 3.48 17.21 -9.52
CA ARG A 197 2.91 17.22 -8.15
C ARG A 197 3.62 16.22 -7.22
N ARG A 198 4.15 15.11 -7.78
CA ARG A 198 4.85 14.07 -7.01
C ARG A 198 6.28 14.44 -6.62
N LEU A 199 6.89 15.41 -7.30
CA LEU A 199 8.19 15.97 -6.92
C LEU A 199 8.04 16.96 -5.76
N ALA A 200 6.88 17.61 -5.64
CA ALA A 200 6.56 18.57 -4.58
C ALA A 200 5.95 17.95 -3.30
N ASP A 201 5.68 16.64 -3.27
CA ASP A 201 5.16 15.97 -2.08
C ASP A 201 6.20 16.01 -0.94
N ARG A 202 5.88 16.79 0.09
CA ARG A 202 6.67 16.99 1.31
C ARG A 202 6.95 15.68 2.06
N ASP A 203 6.16 14.62 1.83
CA ASP A 203 6.26 13.30 2.45
C ASP A 203 7.37 12.39 1.88
N ARG A 204 8.12 12.85 0.87
CA ARG A 204 9.19 12.03 0.25
C ARG A 204 10.45 11.95 1.12
N TRP A 205 10.66 12.88 2.04
CA TRP A 205 11.89 13.03 2.80
C TRP A 205 11.69 12.73 4.30
N VAL A 206 12.65 12.00 4.86
CA VAL A 206 12.60 11.34 6.18
C VAL A 206 12.36 12.27 7.37
N TRP A 207 12.66 13.56 7.22
CA TRP A 207 12.68 14.52 8.33
C TRP A 207 11.36 15.27 8.52
N SER A 208 10.51 15.39 7.49
CA SER A 208 9.19 16.05 7.55
C SER A 208 8.05 15.13 7.98
N ALA A 209 8.31 13.81 8.04
CA ALA A 209 7.31 12.79 8.33
C ALA A 209 7.04 12.57 9.83
N ARG A 210 7.87 13.13 10.71
CA ARG A 210 7.67 13.02 12.16
C ARG A 210 6.49 13.91 12.54
N PRO A 211 5.37 13.37 13.03
CA PRO A 211 4.28 14.21 13.52
C PRO A 211 4.78 15.03 14.73
N GLY A 212 4.29 16.26 14.86
CA GLY A 212 4.69 17.19 15.93
C GLY A 212 4.35 16.67 17.34
N SER A 213 3.30 15.87 17.43
CA SER A 213 2.88 15.10 18.61
C SER A 213 2.60 13.66 18.20
N SER A 214 3.06 12.68 18.97
CA SER A 214 2.71 11.27 18.79
C SER A 214 2.33 10.68 20.13
N ALA A 215 1.13 10.09 20.22
CA ALA A 215 0.67 9.43 21.44
C ALA A 215 1.48 8.17 21.75
N ILE A 216 1.89 7.43 20.71
CA ILE A 216 2.62 6.16 20.86
C ILE A 216 3.77 6.09 19.86
N GLU A 217 5.00 5.94 20.35
CA GLU A 217 6.19 5.65 19.53
C GLU A 217 6.53 4.16 19.59
N VAL A 218 6.50 3.48 18.43
CA VAL A 218 6.77 2.05 18.32
C VAL A 218 8.05 1.79 17.54
N LYS A 219 8.98 1.07 18.19
CA LYS A 219 10.21 0.58 17.56
C LYS A 219 9.95 -0.78 16.92
N ILE A 220 9.90 -0.79 15.60
CA ILE A 220 9.86 -2.02 14.80
C ILE A 220 11.23 -2.70 14.92
N ALA A 221 11.24 -3.97 15.31
CA ALA A 221 12.47 -4.72 15.55
C ALA A 221 13.01 -5.28 14.22
N ARG A 222 14.35 -5.31 14.09
CA ARG A 222 15.05 -6.03 13.02
C ARG A 222 15.93 -7.10 13.62
N SER A 223 16.08 -8.20 12.88
CA SER A 223 17.00 -9.28 13.21
C SER A 223 18.44 -8.77 13.13
N TRP A 224 19.14 -8.73 14.26
CA TRP A 224 20.57 -8.39 14.27
C TRP A 224 21.38 -9.40 13.44
N GLU A 225 21.12 -10.70 13.63
CA GLU A 225 21.85 -11.79 12.97
C GLU A 225 21.81 -11.72 11.44
N ARG A 226 20.65 -11.48 10.83
CA ARG A 226 20.57 -11.43 9.35
C ARG A 226 21.03 -10.11 8.77
N THR A 227 20.95 -9.03 9.55
CA THR A 227 21.53 -7.74 9.16
C THR A 227 23.06 -7.86 9.17
N LEU A 228 23.63 -8.54 10.16
CA LEU A 228 25.04 -8.89 10.21
C LEU A 228 25.43 -9.82 9.06
N ALA A 229 24.67 -10.88 8.78
CA ALA A 229 24.93 -11.78 7.66
C ALA A 229 24.91 -11.06 6.31
N GLY A 230 23.96 -10.14 6.09
CA GLY A 230 23.93 -9.29 4.90
C GLY A 230 25.13 -8.36 4.80
N ALA A 231 25.55 -7.76 5.92
CA ALA A 231 26.74 -6.92 5.98
C ALA A 231 28.03 -7.70 5.71
N VAL A 232 28.19 -8.89 6.31
CA VAL A 232 29.33 -9.79 6.08
C VAL A 232 29.36 -10.24 4.62
N GLY A 233 28.22 -10.69 4.06
CA GLY A 233 28.14 -11.08 2.65
C GLY A 233 28.54 -9.94 1.70
N MET A 234 28.20 -8.69 2.03
CA MET A 234 28.64 -7.52 1.27
C MET A 234 30.13 -7.24 1.38
N LEU A 235 30.69 -7.33 2.59
CA LEU A 235 32.14 -7.16 2.81
C LEU A 235 32.93 -8.24 2.08
N SER A 236 32.46 -9.49 2.09
CA SER A 236 33.06 -10.57 1.31
C SER A 236 33.02 -10.29 -0.18
N LEU A 237 31.91 -9.78 -0.71
CA LEU A 237 31.76 -9.47 -2.14
C LEU A 237 32.69 -8.32 -2.57
N ALA A 238 32.79 -7.28 -1.74
CA ALA A 238 33.75 -6.19 -1.96
C ALA A 238 35.21 -6.68 -1.90
N ALA A 239 35.53 -7.54 -0.94
CA ALA A 239 36.86 -8.15 -0.82
C ALA A 239 37.19 -9.04 -2.03
N SER A 240 36.24 -9.82 -2.54
CA SER A 240 36.43 -10.62 -3.77
C SER A 240 36.69 -9.76 -5.00
N LEU A 241 36.03 -8.60 -5.13
CA LEU A 241 36.29 -7.64 -6.21
C LEU A 241 37.71 -7.06 -6.12
N LEU A 242 38.16 -6.69 -4.92
CA LEU A 242 39.53 -6.21 -4.71
C LEU A 242 40.55 -7.31 -5.00
N ALA A 243 40.32 -8.53 -4.51
CA ALA A 243 41.19 -9.67 -4.78
C ALA A 243 41.27 -9.98 -6.28
N PHE A 244 40.16 -9.87 -7.01
CA PHE A 244 40.14 -10.03 -8.46
C PHE A 244 40.99 -8.98 -9.17
N GLY A 245 40.86 -7.70 -8.79
CA GLY A 245 41.69 -6.64 -9.35
C GLY A 245 43.19 -6.83 -9.10
N LEU A 246 43.56 -7.35 -7.93
CA LEU A 246 44.96 -7.67 -7.59
C LEU A 246 45.48 -8.88 -8.36
N LEU A 247 44.68 -9.95 -8.49
CA LEU A 247 45.04 -11.13 -9.28
C LEU A 247 45.20 -10.77 -10.76
N TRP A 248 44.36 -9.88 -11.25
CA TRP A 248 44.40 -9.37 -12.61
C TRP A 248 45.72 -8.66 -12.93
N ASP A 249 46.16 -7.80 -12.02
CA ASP A 249 47.41 -7.02 -12.15
C ASP A 249 48.65 -7.92 -12.18
N GLU A 250 48.65 -9.00 -11.39
CA GLU A 250 49.79 -9.93 -11.30
C GLU A 250 49.91 -10.84 -12.55
N PHE A 251 48.80 -11.24 -13.16
CA PHE A 251 48.80 -12.19 -14.27
C PHE A 251 48.97 -11.56 -15.66
N ASN A 252 48.66 -10.28 -15.85
CA ASN A 252 48.65 -9.65 -17.18
C ASN A 252 49.76 -8.63 -17.36
N LYS A 253 50.91 -9.09 -17.89
CA LYS A 253 51.98 -8.19 -18.37
C LYS A 253 51.76 -7.68 -19.79
N GLU A 254 50.93 -8.36 -20.60
CA GLU A 254 50.56 -7.95 -21.96
C GLU A 254 49.04 -8.09 -22.13
N ILE A 255 48.35 -6.99 -22.47
CA ILE A 255 46.88 -6.95 -22.50
C ILE A 255 46.36 -7.62 -23.77
N THR A 256 45.85 -8.84 -23.67
CA THR A 256 45.16 -9.50 -24.80
C THR A 256 43.75 -8.94 -25.03
N LEU A 257 43.16 -9.17 -26.20
CA LEU A 257 41.80 -8.69 -26.50
C LEU A 257 40.73 -9.43 -25.65
N ALA A 258 40.98 -10.71 -25.33
CA ALA A 258 40.16 -11.47 -24.39
C ALA A 258 40.24 -10.88 -22.98
N GLU A 259 41.42 -10.41 -22.57
CA GLU A 259 41.60 -9.73 -21.30
C GLU A 259 40.90 -8.37 -21.27
N LEU A 260 40.93 -7.60 -22.35
CA LEU A 260 40.18 -6.35 -22.43
C LEU A 260 38.67 -6.57 -22.22
N VAL A 261 38.13 -7.65 -22.81
CA VAL A 261 36.71 -8.03 -22.64
C VAL A 261 36.43 -8.46 -21.21
N ALA A 262 37.31 -9.25 -20.58
CA ALA A 262 37.16 -9.66 -19.19
C ALA A 262 37.28 -8.46 -18.21
N ALA A 263 38.22 -7.55 -18.46
CA ALA A 263 38.39 -6.32 -17.69
C ALA A 263 37.17 -5.40 -17.78
N SER A 264 36.46 -5.39 -18.92
CA SER A 264 35.24 -4.60 -19.08
C SER A 264 34.09 -5.01 -18.14
N TRP A 265 34.11 -6.24 -17.63
CA TRP A 265 33.13 -6.70 -16.63
C TRP A 265 33.39 -6.12 -15.24
N ALA A 266 34.63 -5.84 -14.87
CA ALA A 266 34.99 -5.30 -13.56
C ALA A 266 34.26 -3.97 -13.21
N PRO A 267 34.20 -2.93 -14.07
CA PRO A 267 33.45 -1.71 -13.77
C PRO A 267 31.93 -1.94 -13.72
N VAL A 268 31.39 -2.83 -14.57
CA VAL A 268 29.97 -3.20 -14.52
C VAL A 268 29.65 -3.86 -13.17
N PHE A 269 30.51 -4.77 -12.71
CA PHE A 269 30.40 -5.39 -11.39
C PHE A 269 30.54 -4.37 -10.27
N ALA A 270 31.55 -3.51 -10.31
CA ALA A 270 31.75 -2.47 -9.29
C ALA A 270 30.51 -1.58 -9.13
N ILE A 271 29.87 -1.18 -10.24
CA ILE A 271 28.62 -0.40 -10.22
C ILE A 271 27.49 -1.19 -9.55
N VAL A 272 27.31 -2.47 -9.91
CA VAL A 272 26.29 -3.33 -9.30
C VAL A 272 26.55 -3.48 -7.80
N VAL A 273 27.78 -3.77 -7.40
CA VAL A 273 28.16 -4.00 -6.01
C VAL A 273 28.05 -2.72 -5.18
N ALA A 274 28.45 -1.56 -5.71
CA ALA A 274 28.24 -0.28 -5.06
C ALA A 274 26.74 0.02 -4.87
N GLY A 275 25.91 -0.27 -5.89
CA GLY A 275 24.46 -0.14 -5.79
C GLY A 275 23.85 -1.04 -4.70
N VAL A 276 24.28 -2.30 -4.64
CA VAL A 276 23.89 -3.27 -3.61
C VAL A 276 24.39 -2.83 -2.23
N ALA A 277 25.63 -2.33 -2.12
CA ALA A 277 26.24 -1.85 -0.88
C ALA A 277 25.48 -0.65 -0.30
N VAL A 278 25.20 0.36 -1.12
CA VAL A 278 24.44 1.55 -0.69
C VAL A 278 23.04 1.16 -0.22
N GLN A 279 22.39 0.21 -0.90
CA GLN A 279 21.07 -0.26 -0.47
C GLN A 279 21.12 -1.09 0.81
N THR A 280 22.13 -1.94 0.96
CA THR A 280 22.35 -2.71 2.19
C THR A 280 22.69 -1.80 3.36
N LEU A 281 23.52 -0.78 3.14
CA LEU A 281 23.84 0.24 4.14
C LEU A 281 22.58 1.02 4.55
N ARG A 282 21.74 1.43 3.59
CA ARG A 282 20.42 2.00 3.90
C ARG A 282 19.56 1.02 4.71
N LEU A 283 19.64 -0.28 4.43
CA LEU A 283 18.94 -1.33 5.17
C LEU A 283 19.48 -1.53 6.58
N VAL A 284 20.76 -1.27 6.83
CA VAL A 284 21.34 -1.30 8.17
C VAL A 284 20.98 -0.02 8.95
N LEU A 285 21.06 1.14 8.30
CA LEU A 285 20.96 2.46 8.96
C LEU A 285 19.52 2.97 9.11
N ALA A 286 18.64 2.77 8.13
CA ALA A 286 17.29 3.31 8.15
C ALA A 286 16.34 2.35 8.89
N ARG A 287 16.23 2.52 10.22
CA ARG A 287 15.36 1.72 11.07
C ARG A 287 13.89 2.03 10.80
N PRO A 288 13.01 1.02 10.63
CA PRO A 288 11.60 1.28 10.45
C PRO A 288 11.01 1.82 11.76
N ARG A 289 10.09 2.76 11.65
CA ARG A 289 9.43 3.41 12.78
C ARG A 289 7.94 3.47 12.54
N MET A 290 7.19 3.38 13.62
CA MET A 290 5.75 3.53 13.61
C MET A 290 5.34 4.47 14.72
N TRP A 291 4.41 5.36 14.40
CA TRP A 291 3.82 6.32 15.33
C TRP A 291 2.30 6.22 15.23
N ALA A 292 1.61 6.33 16.36
CA ALA A 292 0.18 6.62 16.38
C ALA A 292 -0.01 8.10 16.74
N THR A 293 -0.70 8.83 15.87
CA THR A 293 -1.29 10.15 16.18
C THR A 293 -2.74 9.95 16.60
N ASP A 294 -3.45 11.02 16.93
CA ASP A 294 -4.83 10.93 17.42
C ASP A 294 -5.76 10.20 16.43
N ASP A 295 -5.60 10.48 15.13
CA ASP A 295 -6.50 9.97 14.08
C ASP A 295 -5.87 8.94 13.12
N GLU A 296 -4.55 8.74 13.14
CA GLU A 296 -3.89 7.87 12.17
C GLU A 296 -2.67 7.12 12.70
N LEU A 297 -2.43 5.95 12.13
CA LEU A 297 -1.21 5.17 12.31
C LEU A 297 -0.25 5.48 11.17
N VAL A 298 0.91 6.03 11.52
CA VAL A 298 1.96 6.43 10.59
C VAL A 298 3.09 5.40 10.63
N ILE A 299 3.25 4.64 9.55
CA ILE A 299 4.32 3.65 9.38
C ILE A 299 5.34 4.17 8.38
N TRP A 300 6.60 4.24 8.81
CA TRP A 300 7.72 4.59 7.97
C TRP A 300 8.71 3.44 7.87
N ASP A 301 8.92 2.97 6.64
CA ASP A 301 9.99 2.05 6.29
C ASP A 301 10.63 2.52 4.98
N ALA A 302 11.85 3.06 5.07
CA ALA A 302 12.60 3.57 3.92
C ALA A 302 12.92 2.50 2.86
N LEU A 303 12.90 1.23 3.23
CA LEU A 303 13.22 0.11 2.34
C LEU A 303 11.99 -0.36 1.60
N LEU A 304 10.90 -0.57 2.34
CA LEU A 304 9.68 -1.15 1.80
C LEU A 304 8.81 -0.14 1.11
N LEU A 305 8.72 1.05 1.69
CA LEU A 305 7.79 2.07 1.29
C LEU A 305 8.53 3.21 0.59
N TRP A 306 7.97 3.70 -0.51
CA TRP A 306 8.56 4.85 -1.22
C TRP A 306 8.07 6.19 -0.64
N LYS A 307 7.04 6.12 0.20
CA LYS A 307 6.44 7.20 1.00
C LYS A 307 6.04 6.65 2.35
N VAL A 308 5.81 7.53 3.32
CA VAL A 308 5.18 7.18 4.59
C VAL A 308 3.81 6.55 4.32
N LEU A 309 3.49 5.45 5.02
CA LEU A 309 2.16 4.86 5.03
C LEU A 309 1.36 5.48 6.17
N ARG A 310 0.26 6.14 5.86
CA ARG A 310 -0.69 6.67 6.84
C ARG A 310 -1.96 5.85 6.73
N ILE A 311 -2.41 5.30 7.86
CA ILE A 311 -3.61 4.46 7.95
C ILE A 311 -4.54 5.15 8.95
N PRO A 312 -5.69 5.69 8.50
CA PRO A 312 -6.68 6.25 9.41
C PRO A 312 -7.06 5.24 10.49
N ARG A 313 -7.25 5.70 11.72
CA ARG A 313 -7.72 4.90 12.86
C ARG A 313 -9.00 4.15 12.51
N THR A 314 -9.89 4.80 11.78
CA THR A 314 -11.16 4.25 11.29
C THR A 314 -11.00 3.08 10.32
N GLU A 315 -9.88 2.96 9.62
CA GLU A 315 -9.60 1.84 8.70
C GLU A 315 -9.09 0.59 9.43
N ILE A 316 -8.66 0.72 10.68
CA ILE A 316 -8.16 -0.39 11.49
C ILE A 316 -9.36 -1.07 12.17
N ALA A 317 -9.49 -2.38 11.95
CA ALA A 317 -10.56 -3.19 12.48
C ALA A 317 -10.23 -3.77 13.86
N SER A 318 -8.98 -4.20 14.05
CA SER A 318 -8.50 -4.82 15.30
C SER A 318 -6.99 -5.01 15.28
N ILE A 319 -6.40 -5.12 16.47
CA ILE A 319 -4.97 -5.33 16.69
C ILE A 319 -4.79 -6.60 17.51
N HIS A 320 -3.91 -7.48 17.05
CA HIS A 320 -3.63 -8.74 17.72
C HIS A 320 -2.12 -8.88 17.96
N TYR A 321 -1.76 -9.42 19.12
CA TYR A 321 -0.39 -9.86 19.42
C TYR A 321 -0.34 -11.38 19.57
N GLY A 322 0.77 -12.00 19.17
CA GLY A 322 0.98 -13.45 19.23
C GLY A 322 1.13 -14.11 17.86
N ASP A 323 1.20 -15.44 17.85
CA ASP A 323 1.37 -16.23 16.63
C ASP A 323 0.21 -15.98 15.66
N GLY A 324 0.54 -15.55 14.44
CA GLY A 324 -0.42 -15.12 13.44
C GLY A 324 -1.52 -16.16 13.13
N PRO A 325 -2.63 -15.73 12.49
CA PRO A 325 -3.76 -16.60 12.19
C PRO A 325 -3.33 -17.85 11.39
N ARG A 326 -3.83 -19.02 11.81
CA ARG A 326 -3.65 -20.33 11.13
C ARG A 326 -3.93 -20.21 9.63
N ARG A 327 -2.90 -20.40 8.78
CA ARG A 327 -2.79 -20.85 7.36
C ARG A 327 -3.89 -20.60 6.31
N ARG A 328 -5.13 -20.26 6.64
CA ARG A 328 -6.28 -20.21 5.70
C ARG A 328 -6.58 -18.82 5.12
N ASP A 329 -6.05 -17.74 5.70
CA ASP A 329 -6.32 -16.34 5.26
C ASP A 329 -5.06 -15.62 4.69
N GLU A 330 -4.05 -16.37 4.25
CA GLU A 330 -2.73 -15.81 3.89
C GLU A 330 -2.74 -14.92 2.63
N GLU A 331 -3.74 -15.06 1.76
CA GLU A 331 -3.79 -14.45 0.41
C GLU A 331 -3.90 -12.92 0.42
N HIS A 332 -4.25 -12.30 1.55
CA HIS A 332 -4.42 -10.83 1.69
C HIS A 332 -3.59 -10.22 2.82
N SER A 333 -2.49 -10.87 3.20
CA SER A 333 -1.59 -10.43 4.28
C SER A 333 -0.30 -9.83 3.74
N ALA A 334 0.04 -8.60 4.12
CA ALA A 334 1.34 -8.00 3.81
C ALA A 334 2.27 -8.11 5.01
N GLN A 335 3.47 -8.63 4.78
CA GLN A 335 4.55 -8.62 5.76
C GLN A 335 5.38 -7.37 5.57
N LEU A 336 5.33 -6.46 6.56
CA LEU A 336 6.10 -5.21 6.54
C LEU A 336 7.51 -5.37 7.14
N THR A 337 7.99 -6.61 7.31
CA THR A 337 9.36 -6.90 7.76
C THR A 337 9.97 -8.06 6.96
N PRO A 338 11.11 -7.88 6.26
CA PRO A 338 11.76 -8.91 5.43
C PRO A 338 12.29 -10.11 6.20
N PHE A 339 12.46 -9.95 7.50
CA PHE A 339 13.10 -10.95 8.33
C PHE A 339 12.01 -11.89 8.83
N ARG A 340 12.01 -13.13 8.31
CA ARG A 340 11.18 -14.31 8.71
C ARG A 340 11.30 -14.71 10.19
N GLU A 341 11.41 -13.75 11.09
CA GLU A 341 11.24 -13.98 12.52
C GLU A 341 9.74 -13.96 12.82
N GLU A 342 9.34 -14.51 13.97
CA GLU A 342 7.93 -14.53 14.39
C GLU A 342 7.38 -13.09 14.38
N LEU A 343 6.43 -12.86 13.47
CA LEU A 343 5.64 -11.65 13.39
C LEU A 343 4.75 -11.66 14.63
N ASN A 344 4.88 -10.64 15.46
CA ASN A 344 4.30 -10.63 16.79
C ASN A 344 3.23 -9.55 16.97
N LEU A 345 2.93 -8.78 15.93
CA LEU A 345 1.86 -7.80 15.86
C LEU A 345 1.14 -7.90 14.51
N VAL A 346 -0.18 -8.03 14.53
CA VAL A 346 -1.04 -8.10 13.34
C VAL A 346 -2.08 -6.99 13.41
N LEU A 347 -2.08 -6.11 12.41
CA LEU A 347 -3.10 -5.09 12.21
C LEU A 347 -4.09 -5.58 11.17
N ARG A 348 -5.37 -5.71 11.53
CA ARG A 348 -6.43 -6.10 10.59
C ARG A 348 -7.13 -4.85 10.09
N MET A 349 -7.23 -4.68 8.77
CA MET A 349 -7.90 -3.55 8.11
C MET A 349 -9.38 -3.87 7.85
N ARG A 350 -10.24 -2.84 7.80
CA ARG A 350 -11.67 -2.97 7.49
C ARG A 350 -11.93 -3.23 6.01
N GLU A 351 -11.42 -2.36 5.13
CA GLU A 351 -11.69 -2.41 3.68
C GLU A 351 -10.46 -2.77 2.84
N GLY A 352 -9.32 -2.99 3.50
CA GLY A 352 -8.03 -3.30 2.88
C GLY A 352 -7.27 -2.05 2.46
N VAL A 353 -5.96 -2.00 2.74
CA VAL A 353 -5.13 -0.81 2.50
C VAL A 353 -4.18 -1.03 1.33
N SER A 354 -4.04 -0.01 0.48
CA SER A 354 -3.05 0.00 -0.61
C SER A 354 -1.71 0.48 -0.07
N LEU A 355 -0.68 -0.37 -0.16
CA LEU A 355 0.65 0.01 0.33
C LEU A 355 1.39 0.88 -0.70
N PRO A 356 2.02 1.99 -0.27
CA PRO A 356 2.96 2.74 -1.10
C PRO A 356 4.29 1.98 -1.20
N ALA A 357 4.25 0.76 -1.71
CA ALA A 357 5.40 -0.12 -1.83
C ALA A 357 6.38 0.37 -2.92
N ARG A 358 7.68 0.32 -2.64
CA ARG A 358 8.73 0.58 -3.63
C ARG A 358 8.67 -0.44 -4.76
N ARG A 359 9.02 0.00 -5.98
CA ARG A 359 9.19 -0.92 -7.10
C ARG A 359 10.37 -1.85 -6.81
N LEU A 360 10.16 -3.15 -7.07
CA LEU A 360 11.19 -4.20 -6.99
C LEU A 360 12.53 -3.81 -7.62
N ARG A 361 12.50 -3.13 -8.78
CA ARG A 361 13.69 -2.73 -9.55
C ARG A 361 14.66 -1.75 -8.84
N TRP A 362 14.24 -1.04 -7.78
CA TRP A 362 15.00 0.09 -7.23
C TRP A 362 15.17 0.07 -5.69
N GLY A 363 14.97 -1.09 -5.04
CA GLY A 363 15.18 -1.17 -3.58
C GLY A 363 14.60 -2.39 -2.87
N ASN A 364 13.82 -3.22 -3.57
CA ASN A 364 13.13 -4.38 -2.98
C ASN A 364 13.65 -5.73 -3.50
N TRP A 365 14.77 -5.75 -4.25
CA TRP A 365 15.38 -6.99 -4.76
C TRP A 365 15.85 -7.92 -3.63
N PHE A 366 16.21 -7.36 -2.46
CA PHE A 366 16.57 -8.13 -1.27
C PHE A 366 15.44 -9.02 -0.78
N TRP A 367 14.17 -8.59 -0.94
CA TRP A 367 13.04 -9.45 -0.64
C TRP A 367 12.99 -10.63 -1.57
N VAL A 368 13.18 -10.44 -2.88
CA VAL A 368 13.28 -11.56 -3.83
C VAL A 368 14.38 -12.52 -3.40
N LEU A 369 15.55 -11.98 -3.02
CA LEU A 369 16.68 -12.80 -2.59
C LEU A 369 16.38 -13.62 -1.32
N LEU A 370 15.54 -13.10 -0.41
CA LEU A 370 15.12 -13.77 0.82
C LEU A 370 13.85 -14.63 0.69
N THR A 371 12.96 -14.32 -0.25
CA THR A 371 11.66 -14.98 -0.43
C THR A 371 11.70 -16.12 -1.44
N LEU A 372 12.69 -16.17 -2.35
CA LEU A 372 12.85 -17.27 -3.33
C LEU A 372 12.98 -18.67 -2.72
N ARG A 373 13.14 -18.78 -1.39
CA ARG A 373 13.09 -20.04 -0.66
C ARG A 373 11.66 -20.61 -0.48
N ASP A 374 10.61 -19.79 -0.54
CA ASP A 374 9.21 -20.23 -0.44
C ASP A 374 8.47 -19.92 -1.75
N LEU A 375 7.81 -20.93 -2.32
CA LEU A 375 7.22 -20.93 -3.67
C LEU A 375 6.05 -19.93 -3.91
N ASP A 376 5.66 -19.13 -2.91
CA ASP A 376 4.62 -18.11 -3.07
C ASP A 376 5.08 -16.70 -2.64
N PRO A 377 5.94 -16.06 -3.45
CA PRO A 377 6.40 -14.69 -3.20
C PRO A 377 5.33 -13.63 -3.46
N GLN A 378 4.19 -13.99 -4.10
CA GLN A 378 3.19 -13.02 -4.53
C GLN A 378 2.25 -12.58 -3.40
N THR A 379 1.91 -13.48 -2.49
CA THR A 379 0.86 -13.23 -1.48
C THR A 379 1.32 -12.41 -0.29
N ARG A 380 2.62 -12.44 0.06
CA ARG A 380 3.13 -11.87 1.32
C ARG A 380 3.95 -10.57 1.17
N MET A 381 4.42 -10.28 -0.04
CA MET A 381 5.29 -9.13 -0.29
C MET A 381 4.45 -7.86 -0.49
N PRO A 382 4.83 -6.72 0.11
CA PRO A 382 4.13 -5.46 -0.13
C PRO A 382 4.26 -5.07 -1.61
N GLN A 383 3.14 -5.07 -2.33
CA GLN A 383 3.04 -4.71 -3.74
C GLN A 383 2.17 -3.47 -3.92
N ARG A 384 2.61 -2.58 -4.82
CA ARG A 384 1.86 -1.36 -5.12
C ARG A 384 0.56 -1.69 -5.86
N GLY A 385 -0.56 -1.15 -5.37
CA GLY A 385 -1.89 -1.32 -5.96
C GLY A 385 -2.58 -2.65 -5.62
N PHE A 386 -1.98 -3.43 -4.72
CA PHE A 386 -2.63 -4.57 -4.07
C PHE A 386 -3.22 -4.10 -2.73
N LEU A 387 -4.43 -4.57 -2.41
CA LEU A 387 -5.14 -4.23 -1.19
C LEU A 387 -4.87 -5.32 -0.15
N PHE A 388 -4.31 -4.93 0.99
CA PHE A 388 -3.99 -5.84 2.07
C PHE A 388 -4.98 -5.68 3.21
N ARG A 389 -5.61 -6.79 3.63
CA ARG A 389 -6.53 -6.81 4.77
C ARG A 389 -5.82 -7.03 6.09
N GLN A 390 -4.57 -7.51 6.06
CA GLN A 390 -3.75 -7.71 7.24
C GLN A 390 -2.36 -7.16 7.01
N LEU A 391 -1.85 -6.41 7.98
CA LEU A 391 -0.46 -5.97 8.03
C LEU A 391 0.23 -6.66 9.20
N CYS A 392 1.23 -7.46 8.91
CA CYS A 392 1.98 -8.20 9.90
C CYS A 392 3.33 -7.51 10.13
N LEU A 393 3.61 -7.19 11.39
CA LEU A 393 4.76 -6.41 11.85
C LEU A 393 5.50 -7.16 12.95
N ARG A 394 6.79 -6.85 13.10
CA ARG A 394 7.58 -7.26 14.25
C ARG A 394 8.00 -6.06 15.09
N VAL A 395 7.55 -6.01 16.33
CA VAL A 395 7.82 -4.93 17.27
C VAL A 395 8.59 -5.45 18.48
N LYS A 396 9.40 -4.61 19.13
CA LYS A 396 10.23 -5.03 20.27
C LYS A 396 9.41 -5.49 21.48
N ASP A 397 8.29 -4.85 21.73
CA ASP A 397 7.41 -5.12 22.88
C ASP A 397 5.97 -5.30 22.40
N PRO A 398 5.62 -6.48 21.84
CA PRO A 398 4.35 -6.67 21.15
C PRO A 398 3.14 -6.58 22.06
N ARG A 399 3.27 -7.02 23.32
CA ARG A 399 2.17 -6.98 24.29
C ARG A 399 1.84 -5.55 24.67
N ARG A 400 2.86 -4.78 25.06
CA ARG A 400 2.67 -3.36 25.39
C ARG A 400 2.16 -2.58 24.19
N VAL A 401 2.79 -2.75 23.02
CA VAL A 401 2.40 -2.03 21.81
C VAL A 401 0.98 -2.38 21.38
N ALA A 402 0.59 -3.65 21.42
CA ALA A 402 -0.77 -4.04 21.10
C ALA A 402 -1.76 -3.47 22.11
N ALA A 403 -1.46 -3.51 23.41
CA ALA A 403 -2.32 -2.93 24.44
C ALA A 403 -2.44 -1.40 24.32
N ASP A 404 -1.34 -0.71 24.03
CA ASP A 404 -1.33 0.75 23.84
C ASP A 404 -2.11 1.13 22.56
N LEU A 405 -1.92 0.39 21.46
CA LEU A 405 -2.67 0.63 20.23
C LEU A 405 -4.15 0.20 20.34
N ASP A 406 -4.46 -0.85 21.10
CA ASP A 406 -5.84 -1.28 21.33
C ASP A 406 -6.56 -0.29 22.25
N ARG A 407 -5.88 0.28 23.26
CA ARG A 407 -6.37 1.42 24.03
C ARG A 407 -6.58 2.64 23.13
N TRP A 408 -5.61 2.98 22.30
CA TRP A 408 -5.73 4.04 21.31
C TRP A 408 -6.89 3.78 20.34
N LEU A 409 -7.20 2.54 19.96
CA LEU A 409 -8.37 2.20 19.15
C LEU A 409 -9.69 2.28 19.94
N ALA A 410 -9.66 1.92 21.22
CA ALA A 410 -10.81 1.83 22.11
C ALA A 410 -11.13 3.13 22.86
N GLU A 411 -10.27 4.16 22.78
CA GLU A 411 -10.56 5.53 23.20
C GLU A 411 -11.65 6.13 22.27
N ASP A 412 -12.82 5.53 22.28
CA ASP A 412 -14.07 6.07 21.78
C ASP A 412 -14.60 7.00 22.89
N GLY A 413 -14.25 8.28 22.84
CA GLY A 413 -15.02 9.33 23.51
C GLY A 413 -14.75 9.61 24.99
N THR A 414 -13.51 9.56 25.49
CA THR A 414 -13.18 10.43 26.65
C THR A 414 -13.03 11.87 26.16
N SER A 415 -14.18 12.54 26.19
CA SER A 415 -14.45 13.90 25.75
C SER A 415 -14.33 14.05 24.23
N PRO A 416 -15.30 14.71 23.56
CA PRO A 416 -14.88 15.49 22.41
C PRO A 416 -13.69 16.29 22.92
N SER A 417 -12.55 16.27 22.23
CA SER A 417 -11.64 17.41 22.31
C SER A 417 -12.58 18.61 22.23
N GLU A 418 -12.75 19.33 23.35
CA GLU A 418 -13.59 20.51 23.47
C GLU A 418 -13.19 21.30 22.25
N ALA A 419 -14.05 21.26 21.20
CA ALA A 419 -13.61 21.42 19.82
C ALA A 419 -12.76 22.66 19.83
N VAL A 420 -11.43 22.48 19.84
CA VAL A 420 -10.51 23.60 20.07
C VAL A 420 -10.96 24.53 18.98
N PRO A 421 -11.56 25.70 19.31
CA PRO A 421 -12.26 26.50 18.33
C PRO A 421 -11.27 26.60 17.21
N VAL A 422 -11.57 25.93 16.10
CA VAL A 422 -10.63 25.84 15.00
C VAL A 422 -10.55 27.29 14.64
N ASP A 423 -9.43 27.93 14.96
CA ASP A 423 -9.24 29.34 14.67
C ASP A 423 -9.36 29.41 13.16
N HIS A 424 -10.56 29.74 12.69
CA HIS A 424 -10.97 29.62 11.31
C HIS A 424 -10.20 30.67 10.54
N PRO A 425 -9.05 30.36 9.91
CA PRO A 425 -8.14 31.41 9.48
C PRO A 425 -8.72 32.17 8.28
N HIS A 426 -9.86 31.73 7.72
CA HIS A 426 -10.49 32.29 6.52
C HIS A 426 -12.02 32.53 6.61
N ASP A 427 -12.72 32.25 7.72
CA ASP A 427 -14.20 32.35 7.78
C ASP A 427 -14.75 33.71 8.23
N GLY A 428 -13.91 34.66 8.64
CA GLY A 428 -14.40 35.98 9.12
C GLY A 428 -14.85 36.96 8.03
N THR A 429 -14.60 36.71 6.74
CA THR A 429 -15.03 37.66 5.68
C THR A 429 -16.37 37.29 5.10
N VAL A 430 -17.43 37.84 5.72
CA VAL A 430 -18.77 37.92 5.12
C VAL A 430 -18.66 38.65 3.78
N ARG A 431 -19.12 38.02 2.70
CA ARG A 431 -19.12 38.61 1.36
C ARG A 431 -20.55 38.75 0.86
N THR A 432 -20.99 39.98 0.66
CA THR A 432 -22.30 40.27 0.08
C THR A 432 -22.15 40.66 -1.38
N HIS A 433 -22.93 40.00 -2.23
CA HIS A 433 -23.08 40.28 -3.64
C HIS A 433 -24.47 40.86 -3.88
N ARG A 434 -24.57 41.83 -4.78
CA ARG A 434 -25.84 42.46 -5.17
C ARG A 434 -25.99 42.40 -6.68
N GLY A 435 -27.22 42.25 -7.16
CA GLY A 435 -27.52 42.25 -8.58
C GLY A 435 -29.01 42.53 -8.83
N VAL A 436 -29.37 42.64 -10.11
CA VAL A 436 -30.76 42.77 -10.57
C VAL A 436 -30.93 41.79 -11.73
N GLY A 437 -32.05 41.09 -11.81
CA GLY A 437 -32.28 40.14 -12.91
C GLY A 437 -31.36 38.92 -12.82
N ALA A 438 -30.95 38.41 -13.98
CA ALA A 438 -30.00 37.32 -14.09
C ALA A 438 -28.55 37.82 -13.95
N ALA A 439 -27.82 37.36 -12.93
CA ALA A 439 -26.39 37.64 -12.84
C ALA A 439 -25.58 36.46 -12.28
N ARG A 440 -24.27 36.53 -12.52
CA ARG A 440 -23.31 35.48 -12.16
C ARG A 440 -22.36 36.00 -11.09
N VAL A 441 -22.33 35.33 -9.96
CA VAL A 441 -21.41 35.61 -8.86
C VAL A 441 -20.26 34.63 -8.91
N LYS A 442 -19.04 35.16 -9.09
CA LYS A 442 -17.82 34.37 -9.08
C LYS A 442 -17.29 34.22 -7.66
N ILE A 443 -17.33 33.00 -7.13
CA ILE A 443 -16.80 32.68 -5.81
C ILE A 443 -15.37 32.15 -6.02
N LYS A 444 -14.37 32.93 -5.59
CA LYS A 444 -12.95 32.61 -5.71
C LYS A 444 -12.39 32.07 -4.40
N GLY A 445 -11.44 31.15 -4.48
CA GLY A 445 -10.75 30.56 -3.34
C GLY A 445 -11.19 29.12 -3.09
N ARG A 446 -10.41 28.37 -2.32
CA ARG A 446 -10.86 27.07 -1.83
C ARG A 446 -11.99 27.31 -0.83
N LEU A 447 -13.05 26.52 -0.91
CA LEU A 447 -13.93 26.30 0.23
C LEU A 447 -13.34 25.09 0.95
N PRO A 448 -12.45 25.28 1.95
CA PRO A 448 -11.98 24.15 2.73
C PRO A 448 -13.16 23.45 3.46
N GLN A 449 -14.22 24.20 3.73
CA GLN A 449 -15.48 23.76 4.32
C GLN A 449 -16.67 24.35 3.53
N PRO A 450 -17.85 23.69 3.53
CA PRO A 450 -19.07 24.26 2.96
C PRO A 450 -19.42 25.61 3.62
N VAL A 451 -20.13 26.47 2.90
CA VAL A 451 -20.48 27.84 3.39
C VAL A 451 -21.98 28.07 3.37
N LEU A 452 -22.43 28.98 4.23
CA LEU A 452 -23.80 29.47 4.24
C LEU A 452 -23.98 30.51 3.12
N ALA A 453 -25.07 30.41 2.37
CA ALA A 453 -25.51 31.46 1.46
C ALA A 453 -26.93 31.90 1.82
N GLU A 454 -27.05 33.18 2.18
CA GLU A 454 -28.30 33.88 2.50
C GLU A 454 -28.75 34.68 1.28
N PHE A 455 -29.95 34.41 0.78
CA PHE A 455 -30.55 35.05 -0.38
C PHE A 455 -31.70 35.94 0.08
N ALA A 456 -31.66 37.22 -0.28
CA ALA A 456 -32.79 38.13 -0.17
C ALA A 456 -33.12 38.71 -1.54
N HIS A 457 -34.41 38.85 -1.84
CA HIS A 457 -34.88 39.44 -3.10
C HIS A 457 -36.06 40.36 -2.82
N GLU A 458 -36.10 41.48 -3.54
CA GLU A 458 -37.20 42.44 -3.47
C GLU A 458 -37.80 42.51 -4.88
N GLY A 459 -38.87 41.76 -5.12
CA GLY A 459 -39.48 41.69 -6.45
C GLY A 459 -40.71 40.77 -6.51
N PRO A 460 -41.58 40.94 -7.51
CA PRO A 460 -42.83 40.19 -7.65
C PRO A 460 -42.64 38.77 -8.23
N GLY A 461 -41.42 38.34 -8.54
CA GLY A 461 -41.15 37.03 -9.12
C GLY A 461 -40.31 36.11 -8.25
N THR A 462 -39.98 34.93 -8.77
CA THR A 462 -39.25 33.89 -8.04
C THR A 462 -37.74 34.06 -8.20
N LEU A 463 -37.00 34.09 -7.10
CA LEU A 463 -35.54 33.93 -7.11
C LEU A 463 -35.17 32.45 -7.32
N ARG A 464 -34.29 32.19 -8.27
CA ARG A 464 -33.69 30.87 -8.53
C ARG A 464 -32.17 31.00 -8.55
N ALA A 465 -31.48 30.07 -7.91
CA ALA A 465 -30.02 30.03 -7.94
C ALA A 465 -29.48 28.63 -8.23
N TRP A 466 -28.43 28.59 -9.05
CA TRP A 466 -27.72 27.38 -9.44
C TRP A 466 -26.23 27.51 -9.18
N LEU A 467 -25.65 26.51 -8.52
CA LEU A 467 -24.22 26.39 -8.36
C LEU A 467 -23.62 25.69 -9.58
N ARG A 468 -22.51 26.23 -10.12
CA ARG A 468 -21.85 25.73 -11.32
C ARG A 468 -20.34 25.61 -11.11
N ARG A 469 -19.76 24.54 -11.67
CA ARG A 469 -18.31 24.33 -11.71
C ARG A 469 -17.61 25.30 -12.67
N THR A 470 -18.20 25.53 -13.83
CA THR A 470 -17.69 26.42 -14.88
C THR A 470 -18.65 27.59 -15.07
N GLU A 471 -18.16 28.63 -15.75
CA GLU A 471 -18.96 29.81 -16.04
C GLU A 471 -20.19 29.51 -16.90
N PHE A 472 -20.06 28.51 -17.76
CA PHE A 472 -21.09 28.01 -18.67
C PHE A 472 -21.47 26.58 -18.31
N GLY A 473 -22.72 26.18 -18.59
CA GLY A 473 -23.23 24.83 -18.36
C GLY A 473 -24.44 24.75 -17.43
N ARG A 474 -25.04 23.55 -17.32
CA ARG A 474 -26.10 23.27 -16.34
C ARG A 474 -25.49 23.27 -14.94
N GLY A 475 -26.16 23.95 -14.02
CA GLY A 475 -25.78 23.97 -12.60
C GLY A 475 -26.73 23.17 -11.74
N THR A 476 -26.29 22.83 -10.53
CA THR A 476 -27.12 22.18 -9.52
C THR A 476 -27.99 23.24 -8.84
N PRO A 477 -29.33 23.08 -8.82
CA PRO A 477 -30.22 24.05 -8.18
C PRO A 477 -30.03 24.07 -6.66
N VAL A 478 -29.60 25.21 -6.13
CA VAL A 478 -29.31 25.41 -4.70
C VAL A 478 -30.36 26.23 -3.98
N MET A 479 -31.13 27.06 -4.69
CA MET A 479 -32.19 27.90 -4.12
C MET A 479 -33.35 28.10 -5.09
N VAL A 480 -34.57 28.08 -4.55
CA VAL A 480 -35.79 28.58 -5.18
C VAL A 480 -36.59 29.28 -4.06
N SER A 481 -36.92 30.56 -4.25
CA SER A 481 -37.70 31.36 -3.32
C SER A 481 -38.70 32.21 -4.09
N GLY A 482 -39.97 32.10 -3.75
CA GLY A 482 -41.09 32.79 -4.38
C GLY A 482 -41.23 34.25 -3.93
N PRO A 483 -42.16 34.96 -4.55
CA PRO A 483 -42.28 36.41 -4.45
C PRO A 483 -42.62 36.87 -3.04
N GLY A 484 -41.90 37.89 -2.55
CA GLY A 484 -42.09 38.42 -1.20
C GLY A 484 -41.66 37.47 -0.07
N GLY A 485 -40.95 36.38 -0.40
CA GLY A 485 -40.44 35.42 0.56
C GLY A 485 -39.44 36.03 1.54
N SER A 486 -39.43 35.52 2.78
CA SER A 486 -38.40 35.84 3.77
C SER A 486 -37.00 35.46 3.25
N PRO A 487 -35.92 36.05 3.77
CA PRO A 487 -34.57 35.67 3.40
C PRO A 487 -34.37 34.15 3.53
N ALA A 488 -33.98 33.51 2.43
CA ALA A 488 -33.82 32.06 2.37
C ALA A 488 -32.34 31.70 2.51
N THR A 489 -32.04 30.68 3.30
CA THR A 489 -30.66 30.26 3.56
C THR A 489 -30.42 28.83 3.05
N THR A 490 -29.23 28.58 2.52
CA THR A 490 -28.83 27.27 1.99
C THR A 490 -27.34 27.05 2.16
N VAL A 491 -26.91 25.79 2.22
CA VAL A 491 -25.50 25.43 2.27
C VAL A 491 -24.96 25.28 0.85
N LEU A 492 -23.83 25.92 0.55
CA LEU A 492 -23.08 25.74 -0.69
C LEU A 492 -21.88 24.83 -0.43
N ASP A 493 -21.86 23.68 -1.12
CA ASP A 493 -20.77 22.71 -1.08
C ASP A 493 -20.24 22.46 -2.51
N ASP A 494 -18.91 22.43 -2.67
CA ASP A 494 -18.26 22.08 -3.93
C ASP A 494 -18.66 20.67 -4.41
N ARG A 495 -18.96 19.76 -3.48
CA ARG A 495 -19.43 18.38 -3.77
C ARG A 495 -20.73 18.34 -4.57
N LEU A 496 -21.54 19.40 -4.53
CA LEU A 496 -22.76 19.50 -5.34
C LEU A 496 -22.49 19.60 -6.85
N VAL A 497 -21.26 19.95 -7.24
CA VAL A 497 -20.87 20.16 -8.64
C VAL A 497 -19.57 19.45 -9.04
N SER A 498 -18.80 18.93 -8.08
CA SER A 498 -17.50 18.29 -8.30
C SER A 498 -17.06 17.46 -7.08
N ASP A 499 -16.65 16.21 -7.31
CA ASP A 499 -16.00 15.38 -6.26
C ASP A 499 -14.58 15.87 -5.88
N LYS A 500 -14.11 16.93 -6.53
CA LYS A 500 -12.80 17.55 -6.31
C LYS A 500 -12.99 18.97 -5.79
N GLU A 501 -12.15 19.37 -4.84
CA GLU A 501 -12.05 20.76 -4.38
C GLU A 501 -11.89 21.72 -5.55
N LEU A 502 -12.70 22.78 -5.58
CA LEU A 502 -12.67 23.79 -6.62
C LEU A 502 -12.00 25.06 -6.11
N THR A 503 -11.12 25.62 -6.96
CA THR A 503 -10.51 26.95 -6.71
C THR A 503 -11.38 28.09 -7.22
N LYS A 504 -12.36 27.77 -8.07
CA LYS A 504 -13.31 28.69 -8.70
C LYS A 504 -14.64 27.97 -8.94
N ARG A 505 -15.73 28.67 -8.64
CA ARG A 505 -17.12 28.25 -8.91
C ARG A 505 -17.97 29.48 -9.19
N TYR A 506 -19.13 29.24 -9.76
CA TYR A 506 -20.05 30.28 -10.20
C TYR A 506 -21.43 30.02 -9.62
N LEU A 507 -21.99 31.01 -8.94
CA LEU A 507 -23.38 31.01 -8.51
C LEU A 507 -24.15 31.86 -9.51
N HIS A 508 -25.04 31.24 -10.28
CA HIS A 508 -25.93 31.94 -11.21
C HIS A 508 -27.26 32.20 -10.51
N VAL A 509 -27.64 33.46 -10.39
CA VAL A 509 -28.86 33.91 -9.70
C VAL A 509 -29.77 34.56 -10.73
N GLU A 510 -31.03 34.16 -10.75
CA GLU A 510 -32.09 34.76 -11.57
C GLU A 510 -33.22 35.18 -10.63
N ALA A 511 -33.63 36.45 -10.68
CA ALA A 511 -34.77 36.95 -9.94
C ALA A 511 -35.41 38.13 -10.68
N ASP A 512 -36.73 38.31 -10.54
CA ASP A 512 -37.46 39.45 -11.11
C ASP A 512 -37.38 40.64 -10.15
N GLY A 513 -36.20 41.26 -10.05
CA GLY A 513 -35.93 42.40 -9.17
C GLY A 513 -34.49 42.44 -8.65
N PRO A 514 -34.16 43.44 -7.80
CA PRO A 514 -32.93 43.44 -7.03
C PRO A 514 -32.85 42.26 -6.08
N TRP A 515 -31.65 41.70 -5.97
CA TRP A 515 -31.33 40.61 -5.06
C TRP A 515 -29.99 40.83 -4.38
N THR A 516 -29.85 40.21 -3.22
CA THR A 516 -28.59 40.13 -2.47
C THR A 516 -28.28 38.69 -2.10
N VAL A 517 -27.01 38.31 -2.20
CA VAL A 517 -26.49 37.03 -1.72
C VAL A 517 -25.35 37.27 -0.77
N THR A 518 -25.50 36.85 0.48
CA THR A 518 -24.47 36.95 1.51
C THR A 518 -23.88 35.57 1.75
N ILE A 519 -22.56 35.43 1.54
CA ILE A 519 -21.81 34.20 1.79
C ILE A 519 -21.05 34.37 3.10
N SER A 520 -21.22 33.40 4.00
CA SER A 520 -20.65 33.42 5.36
C SER A 520 -20.39 32.02 5.92
N GLY A 521 -19.83 31.96 7.13
CA GLY A 521 -19.64 30.72 7.87
C GLY A 521 -20.92 30.22 8.58
N PRO A 522 -20.81 29.06 9.26
CA PRO A 522 -21.90 28.43 10.02
C PRO A 522 -22.48 29.28 11.15
N GLU A 523 -21.69 30.21 11.70
CA GLU A 523 -22.06 31.06 12.84
C GLU A 523 -23.27 31.98 12.58
N ARG A 524 -23.65 32.18 11.32
CA ARG A 524 -24.83 32.94 10.92
C ARG A 524 -26.11 32.12 10.79
N ALA A 525 -26.04 30.79 10.91
CA ALA A 525 -27.24 29.96 10.93
C ALA A 525 -28.08 30.26 12.19
N ARG A 526 -29.41 30.29 12.04
CA ARG A 526 -30.32 30.62 13.16
C ARG A 526 -30.25 29.52 14.22
N GLY A 527 -29.87 29.87 15.44
CA GLY A 527 -29.78 28.96 16.57
C GLY A 527 -31.16 28.52 17.11
N PHE A 528 -31.30 27.26 17.51
CA PHE A 528 -32.44 26.77 18.29
C PHE A 528 -32.06 25.56 19.17
N THR A 529 -32.80 25.33 20.27
CA THR A 529 -32.45 24.28 21.26
C THR A 529 -33.49 23.18 21.39
N ARG A 530 -34.78 23.49 21.16
CA ARG A 530 -35.88 22.51 21.31
C ARG A 530 -36.85 22.54 20.14
N SER A 531 -37.34 23.72 19.77
CA SER A 531 -38.29 23.86 18.69
C SER A 531 -37.94 25.04 17.79
N ALA A 532 -38.20 24.91 16.50
CA ALA A 532 -38.07 25.97 15.53
C ALA A 532 -39.23 25.92 14.52
N THR A 533 -39.65 27.09 14.06
CA THR A 533 -40.62 27.24 12.97
C THR A 533 -40.04 28.14 11.89
N GLY A 534 -40.38 27.86 10.64
CA GLY A 534 -39.97 28.67 9.51
C GLY A 534 -40.80 28.37 8.28
N THR A 535 -40.51 29.11 7.21
CA THR A 535 -41.22 29.02 5.94
C THR A 535 -40.17 28.94 4.83
N GLY A 536 -40.31 27.96 3.94
CA GLY A 536 -39.35 27.77 2.84
C GLY A 536 -37.98 27.23 3.27
N PRO A 537 -36.96 27.37 2.41
CA PRO A 537 -35.61 26.85 2.67
C PRO A 537 -34.87 27.64 3.75
N GLU A 538 -34.37 26.93 4.76
CA GLU A 538 -33.64 27.55 5.86
C GLU A 538 -32.55 26.64 6.44
N VAL A 539 -31.50 27.24 6.99
CA VAL A 539 -30.41 26.58 7.70
C VAL A 539 -30.42 27.00 9.17
N LEU A 540 -30.52 26.00 10.05
CA LEU A 540 -30.60 26.16 11.50
C LEU A 540 -29.39 25.53 12.19
N SER A 541 -28.87 26.19 13.22
CA SER A 541 -27.87 25.61 14.13
C SER A 541 -28.57 25.05 15.36
N TYR A 542 -28.50 23.74 15.56
CA TYR A 542 -29.06 23.09 16.73
C TYR A 542 -28.09 23.18 17.90
N GLN A 543 -28.51 23.80 19.01
CA GLN A 543 -27.67 24.07 20.18
C GLN A 543 -27.99 23.16 21.38
N GLY A 544 -28.91 22.21 21.22
CA GLY A 544 -29.29 21.27 22.27
C GLY A 544 -28.43 20.00 22.32
N PRO A 545 -28.67 19.11 23.31
CA PRO A 545 -28.04 17.80 23.39
C PRO A 545 -28.54 16.87 22.28
N ALA A 546 -27.84 15.77 22.01
CA ALA A 546 -28.28 14.80 21.02
C ALA A 546 -29.73 14.34 21.26
N GLY A 547 -30.56 14.41 20.23
CA GLY A 547 -32.00 14.16 20.34
C GLY A 547 -32.65 13.65 19.05
N ILE A 548 -33.93 13.33 19.17
CA ILE A 548 -34.77 12.88 18.06
C ILE A 548 -35.63 14.05 17.62
N ALA A 549 -35.44 14.48 16.38
CA ALA A 549 -36.19 15.55 15.77
C ALA A 549 -37.41 15.03 15.02
N VAL A 550 -38.49 15.79 15.10
CA VAL A 550 -39.72 15.60 14.33
C VAL A 550 -39.93 16.85 13.49
N VAL A 551 -39.85 16.71 12.18
CA VAL A 551 -40.26 17.77 11.24
C VAL A 551 -41.70 17.57 10.83
N THR A 552 -42.49 18.64 10.90
CA THR A 552 -43.91 18.67 10.54
C THR A 552 -44.18 19.81 9.56
N CYS A 553 -44.73 19.49 8.39
CA CYS A 553 -45.28 20.48 7.45
C CYS A 553 -46.82 20.40 7.49
N PRO A 554 -47.52 21.40 8.06
CA PRO A 554 -48.96 21.35 8.27
C PRO A 554 -49.77 21.12 6.99
N GLY A 555 -49.40 21.77 5.88
CA GLY A 555 -50.09 21.63 4.60
C GLY A 555 -49.72 20.38 3.79
N GLY A 556 -49.04 19.41 4.40
CA GLY A 556 -48.69 18.15 3.75
C GLY A 556 -47.61 18.26 2.66
N GLN A 557 -47.03 19.44 2.43
CA GLN A 557 -46.09 19.66 1.33
C GLN A 557 -44.81 18.80 1.47
N PRO A 558 -44.16 18.46 0.34
CA PRO A 558 -42.90 17.76 0.38
C PRO A 558 -41.82 18.59 1.07
N HIS A 559 -41.02 17.93 1.90
CA HIS A 559 -39.91 18.55 2.61
C HIS A 559 -38.69 17.63 2.59
N ARG A 560 -37.52 18.26 2.56
CA ARG A 560 -36.23 17.58 2.69
C ARG A 560 -35.43 18.18 3.82
N VAL A 561 -34.80 17.34 4.62
CA VAL A 561 -33.88 17.79 5.68
C VAL A 561 -32.52 17.16 5.45
N TYR A 562 -31.50 18.01 5.37
CA TYR A 562 -30.10 17.62 5.31
C TYR A 562 -29.46 17.92 6.66
N LEU A 563 -28.57 17.03 7.07
CA LEU A 563 -27.88 17.11 8.35
C LEU A 563 -26.38 17.31 8.13
N HIS A 564 -25.87 18.38 8.70
CA HIS A 564 -24.49 18.82 8.58
C HIS A 564 -23.84 18.93 9.97
N GLY A 565 -22.51 18.87 10.00
CA GLY A 565 -21.71 19.12 11.18
C GLY A 565 -21.68 20.61 11.53
N PRO A 566 -21.04 20.97 12.65
CA PRO A 566 -20.89 22.38 13.05
C PRO A 566 -20.09 23.20 12.02
N ASP A 567 -19.26 22.55 11.20
CA ASP A 567 -18.48 23.11 10.11
C ASP A 567 -19.21 23.08 8.74
N LEU A 568 -20.52 22.83 8.75
CA LEU A 568 -21.36 22.59 7.57
C LEU A 568 -20.95 21.37 6.72
N ALA A 569 -19.99 20.56 7.18
CA ALA A 569 -19.64 19.33 6.47
C ALA A 569 -20.80 18.33 6.56
N VAL A 570 -21.17 17.76 5.42
CA VAL A 570 -22.24 16.77 5.32
C VAL A 570 -21.93 15.55 6.21
N LEU A 571 -22.75 15.30 7.25
CA LEU A 571 -22.54 14.17 8.19
C LEU A 571 -22.90 12.82 7.59
N HIS A 572 -23.79 12.83 6.61
CA HIS A 572 -24.19 11.66 5.85
C HIS A 572 -24.31 12.06 4.40
N ARG A 573 -23.68 11.30 3.47
CA ARG A 573 -23.68 11.45 1.99
C ARG A 573 -24.75 12.42 1.48
N CYS A 574 -24.47 13.25 0.47
CA CYS A 574 -25.30 14.37 -0.05
C CYS A 574 -26.82 14.16 -0.29
N ASP A 575 -27.36 12.99 0.04
CA ASP A 575 -28.77 12.65 0.19
C ASP A 575 -29.37 13.22 1.49
N PRO A 576 -30.66 13.59 1.47
CA PRO A 576 -31.34 14.08 2.66
C PRO A 576 -31.62 12.95 3.66
N VAL A 577 -31.49 13.25 4.96
CA VAL A 577 -31.87 12.33 6.05
C VAL A 577 -33.38 12.10 6.06
N VAL A 578 -34.14 13.14 5.71
CA VAL A 578 -35.59 13.07 5.52
C VAL A 578 -35.94 13.50 4.10
N SER A 579 -36.71 12.70 3.37
CA SER A 579 -37.36 13.13 2.14
C SER A 579 -38.82 12.69 2.19
N ALA A 580 -39.72 13.60 2.57
CA ALA A 580 -41.14 13.33 2.50
C ALA A 580 -41.69 13.84 1.17
N TYR A 581 -42.47 13.00 0.51
CA TYR A 581 -43.25 13.37 -0.66
C TYR A 581 -44.72 13.15 -0.38
N ALA A 582 -45.53 14.15 -0.72
CA ALA A 582 -46.97 13.96 -0.80
C ALA A 582 -47.28 13.13 -2.06
N PRO A 583 -48.01 12.02 -1.98
CA PRO A 583 -48.78 11.58 -3.15
C PRO A 583 -49.71 12.73 -3.55
N SER A 584 -49.82 13.04 -4.84
CA SER A 584 -50.73 14.10 -5.31
C SER A 584 -52.11 13.86 -4.71
N PRO A 585 -52.65 14.78 -3.88
CA PRO A 585 -53.97 14.59 -3.32
C PRO A 585 -54.99 14.54 -4.46
N ALA A 586 -56.01 13.71 -4.31
CA ALA A 586 -57.20 13.83 -5.16
C ALA A 586 -57.78 15.25 -4.98
N PRO A 587 -58.26 15.90 -6.05
CA PRO A 587 -58.81 17.24 -5.94
C PRO A 587 -59.99 17.25 -4.96
N GLY A 588 -59.82 17.91 -3.81
CA GLY A 588 -60.86 18.10 -2.79
C GLY A 588 -60.50 17.68 -1.36
N ASP A 589 -59.44 16.89 -1.15
CA ASP A 589 -59.02 16.44 0.19
C ASP A 589 -57.87 17.30 0.76
N GLU A 590 -58.03 17.78 2.00
CA GLU A 590 -56.93 18.35 2.78
C GLU A 590 -55.85 17.28 2.99
N SER A 591 -54.65 17.53 2.48
CA SER A 591 -53.54 16.59 2.65
C SER A 591 -53.15 16.52 4.13
N PRO A 592 -53.04 15.32 4.73
CA PRO A 592 -52.62 15.20 6.12
C PRO A 592 -51.21 15.79 6.31
N PRO A 593 -50.90 16.32 7.50
CA PRO A 593 -49.61 16.92 7.78
C PRO A 593 -48.48 15.92 7.50
N SER A 594 -47.49 16.38 6.74
CA SER A 594 -46.31 15.58 6.42
C SER A 594 -45.39 15.60 7.62
N ARG A 595 -45.19 14.43 8.25
CA ARG A 595 -44.41 14.27 9.49
C ARG A 595 -43.33 13.22 9.31
N SER A 596 -42.09 13.58 9.64
CA SER A 596 -40.92 12.70 9.54
C SER A 596 -40.05 12.79 10.78
N THR A 597 -39.39 11.70 11.14
CA THR A 597 -38.56 11.60 12.34
C THR A 597 -37.12 11.25 11.99
N PHE A 598 -36.17 11.95 12.62
CA PHE A 598 -34.75 11.74 12.38
C PHE A 598 -33.89 12.07 13.61
N ALA A 599 -32.71 11.47 13.68
CA ALA A 599 -31.75 11.68 14.74
C ALA A 599 -30.91 12.95 14.48
N VAL A 600 -30.67 13.74 15.53
CA VAL A 600 -29.91 14.99 15.48
C VAL A 600 -28.80 14.95 16.54
N PRO A 601 -27.52 14.92 16.12
CA PRO A 601 -26.39 15.07 17.02
C PRO A 601 -26.38 16.45 17.70
N ALA A 602 -25.69 16.54 18.84
CA ALA A 602 -25.42 17.83 19.47
C ALA A 602 -24.66 18.75 18.50
N HIS A 603 -25.00 20.04 18.49
CA HIS A 603 -24.34 21.05 17.65
C HIS A 603 -24.44 20.84 16.12
N ALA A 604 -25.37 19.99 15.67
CA ALA A 604 -25.59 19.77 14.25
C ALA A 604 -26.22 21.00 13.57
N VAL A 605 -25.97 21.15 12.27
CA VAL A 605 -26.63 22.15 11.43
C VAL A 605 -27.66 21.46 10.53
N LEU A 606 -28.90 21.93 10.57
CA LEU A 606 -30.02 21.39 9.80
C LEU A 606 -30.30 22.30 8.61
N GLN A 607 -30.35 21.75 7.41
CA GLN A 607 -30.83 22.47 6.23
C GLN A 607 -32.18 21.90 5.82
N VAL A 608 -33.23 22.69 6.04
CA VAL A 608 -34.60 22.38 5.65
C VAL A 608 -34.83 22.93 4.25
N ARG A 609 -35.35 22.12 3.34
CA ARG A 609 -35.77 22.54 2.00
C ARG A 609 -37.24 22.19 1.81
N THR A 610 -38.08 23.22 1.71
CA THR A 610 -39.49 23.12 1.36
C THR A 610 -39.80 24.05 0.19
N ALA A 611 -40.87 23.77 -0.55
CA ALA A 611 -41.37 24.67 -1.60
C ALA A 611 -42.24 25.78 -0.97
N GLU A 612 -41.62 26.64 -0.14
CA GLU A 612 -42.29 27.75 0.59
C GLU A 612 -43.37 27.32 1.58
N ALA A 613 -43.39 26.06 1.97
CA ALA A 613 -44.29 25.58 2.99
C ALA A 613 -43.80 25.96 4.39
N ASP A 614 -44.75 26.24 5.27
CA ASP A 614 -44.51 26.32 6.70
C ASP A 614 -44.07 24.97 7.24
N TRP A 615 -43.09 25.00 8.13
CA TRP A 615 -42.59 23.83 8.81
C TRP A 615 -42.30 24.12 10.27
N ARG A 616 -42.38 23.06 11.07
CA ARG A 616 -42.01 23.04 12.48
C ARG A 616 -41.08 21.87 12.74
N ILE A 617 -40.01 22.12 13.48
CA ILE A 617 -39.10 21.08 13.99
C ILE A 617 -39.20 21.11 15.51
N ASP A 618 -39.45 19.95 16.11
CA ASP A 618 -39.37 19.74 17.55
C ASP A 618 -38.32 18.65 17.84
N VAL A 619 -37.39 18.91 18.75
CA VAL A 619 -36.31 18.00 19.12
C VAL A 619 -36.45 17.58 20.58
N THR A 620 -36.59 16.28 20.78
CA THR A 620 -36.68 15.67 22.10
C THR A 620 -35.34 15.01 22.42
N PRO A 621 -34.65 15.34 23.54
CA PRO A 621 -33.41 14.69 23.95
C PRO A 621 -33.53 13.17 23.97
N LEU A 622 -32.46 12.44 23.61
CA LEU A 622 -32.51 10.98 23.48
C LEU A 622 -33.05 10.29 24.75
N GLU A 623 -32.60 10.74 25.93
CA GLU A 623 -33.03 10.20 27.22
C GLU A 623 -34.55 10.31 27.46
N GLN A 624 -35.21 11.30 26.85
CA GLN A 624 -36.65 11.52 26.93
C GLN A 624 -37.40 10.87 25.77
N ALA A 625 -36.74 10.75 24.61
CA ALA A 625 -37.32 10.16 23.40
C ALA A 625 -37.35 8.62 23.42
N ASP A 626 -36.51 8.02 24.27
CA ASP A 626 -36.30 6.58 24.43
C ASP A 626 -37.10 5.96 25.60
N VAL A 627 -37.94 6.75 26.28
CA VAL A 627 -38.74 6.26 27.41
C VAL A 627 -39.83 5.33 26.88
N ASP A 628 -39.61 4.03 27.05
CA ASP A 628 -40.57 2.93 26.95
C ASP A 628 -41.65 3.04 28.03
N ASP A 629 -42.38 4.16 28.10
CA ASP A 629 -43.58 4.17 28.93
C ASP A 629 -44.63 3.35 28.18
N ILE A 630 -44.95 2.19 28.75
CA ILE A 630 -45.89 1.13 28.29
C ILE A 630 -47.32 1.66 28.09
N THR A 631 -47.53 2.97 28.17
CA THR A 631 -48.76 3.61 27.70
C THR A 631 -48.91 3.45 26.21
N VAL A 632 -49.85 2.59 25.82
CA VAL A 632 -50.38 2.53 24.45
C VAL A 632 -51.22 3.79 24.21
N PRO A 633 -50.97 4.57 23.14
CA PRO A 633 -49.96 4.37 22.11
C PRO A 633 -48.57 4.93 22.51
N PRO A 634 -47.46 4.28 22.11
CA PRO A 634 -46.11 4.73 22.46
C PRO A 634 -45.88 6.15 21.94
N THR A 635 -45.64 7.08 22.87
CA THR A 635 -45.34 8.49 22.59
C THR A 635 -43.87 8.71 22.22
N GLY A 636 -43.03 7.69 22.39
CA GLY A 636 -41.60 7.71 22.08
C GLY A 636 -41.34 7.97 20.58
N HIS A 637 -40.35 8.83 20.30
CA HIS A 637 -39.94 9.11 18.93
C HIS A 637 -38.98 8.05 18.36
N VAL A 638 -38.44 7.17 19.22
CA VAL A 638 -37.66 5.99 18.84
C VAL A 638 -38.58 4.78 18.77
N ARG A 639 -38.59 4.07 17.64
CA ARG A 639 -39.43 2.86 17.47
C ARG A 639 -38.62 1.62 17.89
N PRO A 640 -38.96 0.94 18.99
CA PRO A 640 -38.31 -0.32 19.32
C PRO A 640 -38.77 -1.44 18.37
N PHE A 641 -37.89 -2.41 18.08
CA PHE A 641 -38.29 -3.66 17.45
C PHE A 641 -37.39 -4.83 17.86
N GLU A 642 -38.00 -6.00 18.01
CA GLU A 642 -37.30 -7.24 18.34
C GLU A 642 -37.20 -8.17 17.13
N HIS A 643 -38.33 -8.52 16.50
CA HIS A 643 -38.36 -9.45 15.37
C HIS A 643 -38.66 -8.81 14.02
N SER A 644 -39.55 -7.82 13.98
CA SER A 644 -39.87 -7.12 12.74
C SER A 644 -40.46 -5.74 12.97
N LEU A 645 -40.20 -4.82 12.04
CA LEU A 645 -40.76 -3.48 12.01
C LEU A 645 -41.03 -3.07 10.56
N THR A 646 -42.15 -2.39 10.33
CA THR A 646 -42.45 -1.77 9.03
C THR A 646 -42.71 -0.29 9.18
N GLY A 647 -42.48 0.47 8.12
CA GLY A 647 -42.76 1.89 8.06
C GLY A 647 -42.92 2.40 6.64
N ALA A 648 -43.52 3.58 6.51
CA ALA A 648 -43.70 4.27 5.23
C ALA A 648 -43.02 5.65 5.21
N ARG A 649 -42.27 5.99 6.26
CA ARG A 649 -41.63 7.28 6.46
C ARG A 649 -40.27 7.11 7.14
N PRO A 650 -39.35 8.09 7.03
CA PRO A 650 -38.13 8.12 7.83
C PRO A 650 -38.43 8.01 9.31
N ALA A 651 -37.64 7.19 10.00
CA ALA A 651 -37.81 6.92 11.42
C ALA A 651 -36.47 6.59 12.08
N VAL A 652 -36.41 6.82 13.39
CA VAL A 652 -35.34 6.32 14.25
C VAL A 652 -35.81 5.05 14.93
N VAL A 653 -34.99 4.02 14.89
CA VAL A 653 -35.35 2.67 15.28
C VAL A 653 -34.30 2.10 16.24
N ARG A 654 -34.75 1.44 17.32
CA ARG A 654 -33.88 0.72 18.24
C ARG A 654 -34.10 -0.78 18.10
N TYR A 655 -33.04 -1.52 17.81
CA TYR A 655 -33.10 -2.98 17.75
C TYR A 655 -32.94 -3.58 19.15
N LEU A 656 -33.92 -4.36 19.63
CA LEU A 656 -33.90 -5.00 20.94
C LEU A 656 -33.59 -6.51 20.89
N GLY A 657 -33.62 -7.11 19.68
CA GLY A 657 -33.40 -8.55 19.50
C GLY A 657 -31.96 -9.02 19.76
N PRO A 658 -31.73 -10.35 19.72
CA PRO A 658 -30.41 -10.93 19.91
C PRO A 658 -29.46 -10.54 18.79
N ARG A 659 -28.15 -10.64 19.02
CA ARG A 659 -27.17 -10.35 17.96
C ARG A 659 -27.37 -11.31 16.78
N GLY A 660 -27.77 -10.79 15.62
CA GLY A 660 -28.12 -11.64 14.49
C GLY A 660 -28.27 -10.89 13.15
N PRO A 661 -28.50 -11.63 12.07
CA PRO A 661 -28.85 -11.06 10.77
C PRO A 661 -30.29 -10.55 10.77
N VAL A 662 -30.48 -9.33 10.27
CA VAL A 662 -31.77 -8.69 10.03
C VAL A 662 -31.82 -8.34 8.55
N LEU A 663 -32.91 -8.67 7.88
CA LEU A 663 -33.18 -8.29 6.51
C LEU A 663 -33.85 -6.92 6.49
N PHE A 664 -33.20 -5.95 5.86
CA PHE A 664 -33.79 -4.65 5.55
C PHE A 664 -34.29 -4.66 4.10
N ARG A 665 -35.56 -4.32 3.91
CA ARG A 665 -36.17 -4.13 2.59
C ARG A 665 -36.62 -2.68 2.48
N SER A 666 -36.07 -1.93 1.53
CA SER A 666 -36.30 -0.49 1.40
C SER A 666 -37.18 -0.07 0.23
N GLY A 667 -37.49 -1.00 -0.69
CA GLY A 667 -37.85 -0.61 -2.06
C GLY A 667 -36.79 0.32 -2.65
N ASP A 668 -37.21 1.25 -3.51
CA ASP A 668 -36.32 2.18 -4.25
C ASP A 668 -36.05 3.50 -3.51
N GLY A 669 -36.54 3.65 -2.27
CA GLY A 669 -36.66 4.96 -1.62
C GLY A 669 -35.85 5.14 -0.33
N PHE A 670 -35.63 4.07 0.45
CA PHE A 670 -35.16 4.21 1.84
C PHE A 670 -33.72 3.70 2.06
N GLY A 671 -32.89 4.50 2.72
CA GLY A 671 -31.58 4.04 3.20
C GLY A 671 -31.62 3.62 4.67
N LEU A 672 -30.54 3.01 5.15
CA LEU A 672 -30.38 2.66 6.57
C LEU A 672 -28.99 3.01 7.08
N LEU A 673 -28.92 3.75 8.19
CA LEU A 673 -27.69 4.14 8.87
C LEU A 673 -27.63 3.57 10.29
N LEU A 674 -26.43 3.22 10.72
CA LEU A 674 -26.11 2.93 12.12
C LEU A 674 -25.68 4.22 12.81
N LEU A 675 -26.27 4.48 13.97
CA LEU A 675 -25.97 5.63 14.82
C LEU A 675 -25.10 5.21 16.02
N ASP A 676 -24.26 6.11 16.51
CA ASP A 676 -23.59 5.96 17.81
C ASP A 676 -24.46 6.52 18.96
N ALA A 677 -23.90 6.54 20.17
CA ALA A 677 -24.54 7.10 21.35
C ALA A 677 -24.76 8.63 21.27
N ALA A 678 -23.98 9.34 20.45
CA ALA A 678 -24.15 10.77 20.19
C ALA A 678 -25.11 11.04 19.01
N LEU A 679 -25.79 10.00 18.51
CA LEU A 679 -26.67 10.02 17.34
C LEU A 679 -25.97 10.42 16.03
N THR A 680 -24.64 10.33 15.99
CA THR A 680 -23.87 10.61 14.78
C THR A 680 -23.90 9.38 13.86
N PRO A 681 -24.14 9.56 12.54
CA PRO A 681 -24.05 8.46 11.59
C PRO A 681 -22.64 7.86 11.53
N VAL A 682 -22.50 6.60 11.97
CA VAL A 682 -21.21 5.89 11.96
C VAL A 682 -21.01 5.15 10.64
N ARG A 683 -22.09 4.56 10.11
CA ARG A 683 -22.01 3.65 8.97
C ARG A 683 -23.31 3.58 8.19
N THR A 684 -23.22 3.62 6.86
CA THR A 684 -24.32 3.22 5.97
C THR A 684 -24.44 1.70 5.95
N LEU A 685 -25.57 1.18 6.42
CA LEU A 685 -25.86 -0.26 6.44
C LEU A 685 -26.57 -0.72 5.16
N ALA A 686 -27.42 0.13 4.58
CA ALA A 686 -28.10 -0.13 3.31
C ALA A 686 -28.27 1.18 2.52
N LEU A 687 -28.09 1.08 1.20
CA LEU A 687 -28.43 2.14 0.25
C LEU A 687 -29.91 2.02 -0.15
N PRO A 688 -30.53 3.08 -0.69
CA PRO A 688 -31.90 3.03 -1.20
C PRO A 688 -31.99 2.24 -2.51
N ASP A 689 -31.55 0.97 -2.48
CA ASP A 689 -31.59 0.04 -3.60
C ASP A 689 -31.53 -1.41 -3.08
N GLY A 690 -32.69 -2.09 -3.11
CA GLY A 690 -32.81 -3.53 -2.89
C GLY A 690 -32.83 -4.03 -1.44
N ASP A 691 -33.01 -5.35 -1.31
CA ASP A 691 -32.98 -6.06 -0.03
C ASP A 691 -31.54 -6.23 0.46
N THR A 692 -31.26 -5.84 1.70
CA THR A 692 -29.92 -5.93 2.31
C THR A 692 -29.98 -6.70 3.63
N GLU A 693 -29.17 -7.75 3.75
CA GLU A 693 -28.96 -8.45 5.03
C GLU A 693 -27.89 -7.73 5.85
N ILE A 694 -28.26 -7.28 7.06
CA ILE A 694 -27.41 -6.52 7.97
C ILE A 694 -27.26 -7.27 9.29
N ARG A 695 -26.07 -7.23 9.90
CA ARG A 695 -25.87 -7.82 11.23
C ARG A 695 -25.97 -6.76 12.30
N LEU A 696 -26.98 -6.87 13.15
CA LEU A 696 -27.23 -5.93 14.24
C LEU A 696 -26.82 -6.53 15.59
N ARG A 697 -26.44 -5.65 16.52
CA ARG A 697 -26.25 -5.99 17.94
C ARG A 697 -27.46 -5.51 18.71
N SER A 698 -27.81 -6.18 19.81
CA SER A 698 -28.84 -5.68 20.71
C SER A 698 -28.56 -4.22 21.12
N HIS A 699 -29.62 -3.42 21.21
CA HIS A 699 -29.65 -1.97 21.43
C HIS A 699 -28.98 -1.09 20.37
N SER A 700 -28.80 -1.59 19.14
CA SER A 700 -28.33 -0.74 18.03
C SER A 700 -29.37 0.33 17.67
N LEU A 701 -28.95 1.59 17.59
CA LEU A 701 -29.75 2.70 17.08
C LEU A 701 -29.55 2.87 15.58
N LEU A 702 -30.67 3.00 14.86
CA LEU A 702 -30.70 3.05 13.40
C LEU A 702 -31.49 4.27 12.93
N GLN A 703 -31.02 4.92 11.87
CA GLN A 703 -31.79 5.92 11.12
C GLN A 703 -32.20 5.33 9.78
N VAL A 704 -33.51 5.26 9.54
CA VAL A 704 -34.05 5.03 8.19
C VAL A 704 -34.08 6.37 7.46
N THR A 705 -33.37 6.50 6.34
CA THR A 705 -33.24 7.75 5.57
C THR A 705 -34.05 7.74 4.27
N GLY A 706 -34.23 8.92 3.65
CA GLY A 706 -34.79 9.06 2.30
C GLY A 706 -36.33 8.97 2.21
N GLY A 707 -36.85 8.38 1.13
CA GLY A 707 -38.10 7.61 1.16
C GLY A 707 -39.33 8.02 0.34
N HIS A 708 -39.66 7.22 -0.68
CA HIS A 708 -41.03 6.94 -1.12
C HIS A 708 -41.34 5.45 -0.91
N GLY A 709 -42.59 5.09 -0.64
CA GLY A 709 -43.03 3.69 -0.52
C GLY A 709 -43.01 3.17 0.91
N THR A 710 -42.67 1.88 1.09
CA THR A 710 -42.61 1.24 2.40
C THR A 710 -41.28 0.54 2.61
N TRP A 711 -40.84 0.45 3.86
CA TRP A 711 -39.66 -0.28 4.27
C TRP A 711 -40.01 -1.29 5.37
N SER A 712 -39.20 -2.34 5.49
CA SER A 712 -39.31 -3.35 6.54
C SER A 712 -37.95 -3.80 7.06
N LEU A 713 -37.86 -4.04 8.37
CA LEU A 713 -36.78 -4.75 9.04
C LEU A 713 -37.36 -6.06 9.55
N LYS A 714 -36.73 -7.20 9.25
CA LYS A 714 -37.17 -8.51 9.74
C LYS A 714 -35.99 -9.37 10.11
N GLU A 715 -35.98 -9.92 11.32
CA GLU A 715 -34.96 -10.87 11.77
C GLU A 715 -34.92 -12.09 10.82
N ALA A 716 -33.76 -12.32 10.23
CA ALA A 716 -33.55 -13.44 9.32
C ALA A 716 -33.34 -14.69 10.17
N HIS A 717 -34.36 -15.55 10.22
CA HIS A 717 -34.21 -16.85 10.86
C HIS A 717 -33.18 -17.63 10.07
N THR A 718 -32.09 -18.02 10.74
CA THR A 718 -31.12 -18.96 10.16
C THR A 718 -31.90 -20.22 9.85
N ARG A 719 -32.15 -20.49 8.56
CA ARG A 719 -32.63 -21.81 8.15
C ARG A 719 -31.62 -22.81 8.72
N PRO A 720 -32.03 -23.77 9.57
CA PRO A 720 -31.13 -24.81 10.00
C PRO A 720 -30.55 -25.46 8.74
N SER A 721 -29.22 -25.47 8.62
CA SER A 721 -28.58 -26.18 7.53
C SER A 721 -29.06 -27.64 7.57
N PRO A 722 -29.58 -28.21 6.47
CA PRO A 722 -29.87 -29.63 6.46
C PRO A 722 -28.56 -30.37 6.72
N HIS A 723 -28.55 -31.14 7.81
CA HIS A 723 -27.44 -31.98 8.22
C HIS A 723 -27.18 -33.12 7.24
#